data_AF-A0AAW0B3F5-F1
#
_entry.id   AF-A0AAW0B3F5-F1
#
_cell.length_a   1.000
_cell.length_b   1.000
_cell.length_c   1.000
_cell.angle_alpha   90.00
_cell.angle_beta   90.00
_cell.angle_gamma   90.00
#
_symmetry.space_group_name_H-M   'P 1'
#
loop_
_entity.id
_entity.type
_entity.pdbx_description
1 polymer ?
#
loop_
_entity_poly.entity_id
_entity_poly.type
_entity_poly.pdbx_seq_one_letter_code
_entity_poly.pdbx_strand_id
1 'polypeptide(L)'
;MSSTHRMKRKPLSYIDIVRCFNELDADFKDASRNLALSTVQLLQGYDSISMQLHSVDLQAAMPPVKPQWKLIRKDYMELVCLLRMNAVTCSARIKMFCNVILPLSVRSSTSQSSRSHQEKQHVLQSFITISAEQAALTFQLAEKAVHLNSVASNFHTEIARASSQRASSGQRELQDLAQKISVLQTDVQNFKLSRPDATYLAFTAFRLIVSSGQQSSKMKLSRYPLTLDNDLSQISNLFQELDGMRNEVAHAQYTTQISHRKSDVLSQARTAISDLVPSQTLMLEGTLNLFAAIWLRLQTDSLDILNWVQHGREPPPCTSAYLNGSSTIYFALANILDTYAETIDPRQFNYFSTRGGNERLSFEETVLTGLAPNGGLYIPESIPALPADWQTQWKSYSFVELSVAVLSLYISREEISEADLRALVQKSYQSFRHPDVAPLKKLDDKRYVLELFHGPTFAFKDVALQLLGNLFEFFLLRRNARKASGDKQEKLTVVGATSGDTGSAAIYGLRNKANISIFILHPKGRVSPIQEAQMTTVTDANVHNIAVKGTFDDCQAMVKSLFGDTTFNATHRLGAVNSINWARILAQTVYYFLSYFHIQASLGPGLDVDKIDIQYVVPTGNFGDILAGYYAKRMGLPMAKLVVATNANDILARFWNTGRYETVDSAPEQNVSDGKQGTASSGVKETLSPAMDIVVSSNFERLLWYLAYENVGDGQSDPTEAACATLAEWMSKMKSDGRVAIPVAVLESARRDFSAERISDEQTLATIQTHFEATPSYVVDPHTAVGLAAGKIVASKQPSSSTYQIMLSTAHPAKFSEAVTLALRAHSTFNFEKDVLPTEFVGLLEKKRNVIDVPRPDIDLVKAVIESFAEKEPVAQTAVVGV
;
A
#
# COMPACT_ATOMS: atom_id res chain seq x y z
N MET A 1 5.44 -23.63 -60.56
CA MET A 1 5.66 -22.20 -60.27
C MET A 1 4.32 -21.59 -59.89
N SER A 2 4.07 -20.91 -58.79
CA SER A 2 4.82 -20.51 -57.61
C SER A 2 3.74 -20.03 -56.64
N SER A 3 3.91 -20.34 -55.36
CA SER A 3 3.09 -19.91 -54.24
C SER A 3 3.09 -18.38 -54.05
N THR A 4 2.05 -17.86 -53.40
CA THR A 4 2.15 -16.68 -52.54
C THR A 4 1.45 -16.93 -51.21
N HIS A 5 2.25 -16.91 -50.16
CA HIS A 5 1.89 -16.78 -48.75
C HIS A 5 1.39 -15.36 -48.43
N ARG A 6 0.41 -15.26 -47.51
CA ARG A 6 0.55 -14.46 -46.29
C ARG A 6 -0.36 -15.05 -45.20
N MET A 7 0.25 -15.45 -44.09
CA MET A 7 -0.36 -16.10 -42.93
C MET A 7 -1.21 -15.11 -42.12
N LYS A 8 -2.48 -15.46 -41.87
CA LYS A 8 -3.22 -15.04 -40.68
C LYS A 8 -2.90 -16.06 -39.58
N ARG A 9 -2.39 -15.65 -38.42
CA ARG A 9 -2.34 -16.54 -37.25
C ARG A 9 -3.78 -16.79 -36.79
N LYS A 10 -4.25 -18.03 -36.94
CA LYS A 10 -5.54 -18.50 -36.41
C LYS A 10 -5.38 -18.77 -34.89
N PRO A 11 -6.44 -18.56 -34.09
CA PRO A 11 -6.52 -19.14 -32.75
C PRO A 11 -6.29 -20.66 -32.84
N LEU A 12 -5.53 -21.22 -31.90
CA LEU A 12 -5.25 -22.65 -31.81
C LEU A 12 -6.57 -23.44 -31.76
N SER A 13 -6.73 -24.45 -32.61
CA SER A 13 -7.92 -25.29 -32.57
C SER A 13 -7.83 -26.30 -31.42
N TYR A 14 -8.98 -26.80 -30.96
CA TYR A 14 -9.09 -27.86 -29.94
C TYR A 14 -8.16 -29.06 -30.21
N ILE A 15 -7.97 -29.44 -31.48
CA ILE A 15 -7.06 -30.50 -31.90
C ILE A 15 -5.58 -30.11 -31.74
N ASP A 16 -5.23 -28.83 -31.96
CA ASP A 16 -3.85 -28.34 -31.82
C ASP A 16 -3.44 -28.22 -30.34
N ILE A 17 -4.39 -27.89 -29.45
CA ILE A 17 -4.19 -27.83 -27.99
C ILE A 17 -4.05 -29.24 -27.42
N VAL A 18 -4.93 -30.17 -27.80
CA VAL A 18 -4.84 -31.59 -27.40
C VAL A 18 -3.55 -32.24 -27.91
N ARG A 19 -3.05 -31.83 -29.08
CA ARG A 19 -1.77 -32.30 -29.62
C ARG A 19 -0.56 -31.71 -28.90
N CYS A 20 -0.57 -30.41 -28.56
CA CYS A 20 0.46 -29.80 -27.70
C CYS A 20 0.53 -30.45 -26.29
N PHE A 21 -0.62 -30.82 -25.72
CA PHE A 21 -0.69 -31.52 -24.43
C PHE A 21 -0.16 -32.96 -24.47
N ASN A 22 -0.14 -33.59 -25.66
CA ASN A 22 0.24 -34.99 -25.83
C ASN A 22 1.67 -35.18 -26.36
N GLU A 23 2.29 -34.18 -27.00
CA GLU A 23 3.56 -34.38 -27.73
C GLU A 23 4.84 -33.91 -27.00
N LEU A 24 4.85 -33.10 -25.94
CA LEU A 24 6.14 -32.50 -25.48
C LEU A 24 6.26 -32.27 -23.96
N ASP A 25 7.14 -33.06 -23.33
CA ASP A 25 7.73 -32.86 -21.99
C ASP A 25 8.70 -31.63 -21.94
N ALA A 26 8.88 -30.95 -23.08
CA ALA A 26 9.77 -29.78 -23.23
C ALA A 26 9.02 -28.43 -23.42
N ASP A 27 7.74 -28.43 -23.78
CA ASP A 27 6.95 -27.21 -24.07
C ASP A 27 6.19 -26.65 -22.85
N PHE A 28 6.20 -27.36 -21.72
CA PHE A 28 5.46 -26.95 -20.53
C PHE A 28 6.00 -25.65 -19.91
N LYS A 29 7.32 -25.40 -20.01
CA LYS A 29 7.94 -24.15 -19.56
C LYS A 29 7.56 -22.96 -20.44
N ASP A 30 7.41 -23.15 -21.75
CA ASP A 30 7.00 -22.08 -22.67
C ASP A 30 5.51 -21.79 -22.56
N ALA A 31 4.66 -22.81 -22.38
CA ALA A 31 3.25 -22.61 -22.06
C ALA A 31 3.05 -21.89 -20.71
N SER A 32 3.84 -22.24 -19.69
CA SER A 32 3.84 -21.59 -18.36
C SER A 32 4.36 -20.15 -18.42
N ARG A 33 5.44 -19.92 -19.18
CA ARG A 33 5.96 -18.58 -19.46
C ARG A 33 4.95 -17.76 -20.23
N ASN A 34 4.24 -18.35 -21.19
CA ASN A 34 3.20 -17.67 -21.97
C ASN A 34 1.96 -17.36 -21.13
N LEU A 35 1.53 -18.23 -20.21
CA LEU A 35 0.42 -17.95 -19.27
C LEU A 35 0.78 -16.85 -18.27
N ALA A 36 1.99 -16.89 -17.70
CA ALA A 36 2.50 -15.84 -16.82
C ALA A 36 2.71 -14.50 -17.55
N LEU A 37 3.29 -14.52 -18.76
CA LEU A 37 3.44 -13.33 -19.62
C LEU A 37 2.08 -12.77 -20.06
N SER A 38 1.14 -13.64 -20.42
CA SER A 38 -0.23 -13.26 -20.78
C SER A 38 -0.95 -12.60 -19.61
N THR A 39 -0.66 -13.05 -18.38
CA THR A 39 -1.23 -12.49 -17.15
C THR A 39 -0.59 -11.17 -16.77
N VAL A 40 0.74 -11.04 -16.89
CA VAL A 40 1.44 -9.75 -16.75
C VAL A 40 0.91 -8.76 -17.79
N GLN A 41 0.64 -9.20 -19.02
CA GLN A 41 0.04 -8.37 -20.07
C GLN A 41 -1.44 -8.05 -19.83
N LEU A 42 -2.20 -8.94 -19.16
CA LEU A 42 -3.58 -8.70 -18.77
C LEU A 42 -3.66 -7.67 -17.63
N LEU A 43 -2.77 -7.77 -16.65
CA LEU A 43 -2.66 -6.84 -15.51
C LEU A 43 -2.07 -5.50 -15.92
N GLN A 44 -1.01 -5.47 -16.74
CA GLN A 44 -0.47 -4.23 -17.33
C GLN A 44 -1.47 -3.57 -18.29
N GLY A 45 -2.24 -4.40 -19.01
CA GLY A 45 -3.34 -3.94 -19.84
C GLY A 45 -4.44 -3.32 -19.00
N TYR A 46 -4.80 -3.93 -17.88
CA TYR A 46 -5.75 -3.40 -16.90
C TYR A 46 -5.27 -2.07 -16.27
N ASP A 47 -4.00 -1.96 -15.88
CA ASP A 47 -3.42 -0.71 -15.39
C ASP A 47 -3.48 0.38 -16.47
N SER A 48 -3.20 0.02 -17.72
CA SER A 48 -3.33 0.91 -18.88
C SER A 48 -4.80 1.32 -19.14
N ILE A 49 -5.75 0.37 -19.07
CA ILE A 49 -7.20 0.64 -19.20
C ILE A 49 -7.63 1.59 -18.08
N SER A 50 -7.26 1.29 -16.83
CA SER A 50 -7.64 2.05 -15.64
C SER A 50 -7.07 3.47 -15.70
N MET A 51 -5.78 3.64 -16.01
CA MET A 51 -5.15 4.95 -16.16
C MET A 51 -5.70 5.77 -17.33
N GLN A 52 -5.99 5.13 -18.47
CA GLN A 52 -6.53 5.82 -19.65
C GLN A 52 -8.03 6.13 -19.50
N LEU A 53 -8.82 5.26 -18.85
CA LEU A 53 -10.25 5.53 -18.61
C LEU A 53 -10.47 6.51 -17.45
N HIS A 54 -9.55 6.62 -16.49
CA HIS A 54 -9.61 7.62 -15.43
C HIS A 54 -9.13 9.01 -15.88
N SER A 55 -8.39 9.09 -16.99
CA SER A 55 -7.90 10.37 -17.57
C SER A 55 -8.85 10.98 -18.61
N VAL A 56 -9.84 10.24 -19.11
CA VAL A 56 -10.85 10.77 -20.05
C VAL A 56 -12.11 11.18 -19.26
N ASP A 57 -12.17 12.44 -18.84
CA ASP A 57 -13.34 13.01 -18.17
C ASP A 57 -14.48 13.31 -19.17
N LEU A 58 -15.29 12.28 -19.48
CA LEU A 58 -16.38 12.36 -20.45
C LEU A 58 -17.60 13.16 -19.94
N GLN A 59 -17.69 13.46 -18.63
CA GLN A 59 -18.87 14.11 -18.05
C GLN A 59 -19.01 15.57 -18.47
N ALA A 60 -17.90 16.25 -18.80
CA ALA A 60 -17.93 17.65 -19.23
C ALA A 60 -18.36 17.86 -20.70
N ALA A 61 -18.37 16.80 -21.52
CA ALA A 61 -18.44 16.92 -22.98
C ALA A 61 -19.75 16.46 -23.65
N MET A 62 -20.69 15.83 -22.92
CA MET A 62 -21.87 15.19 -23.50
C MET A 62 -23.20 15.47 -22.73
N PRO A 63 -24.35 15.65 -23.43
CA PRO A 63 -25.69 15.41 -22.85
C PRO A 63 -25.88 13.91 -22.52
N PRO A 64 -26.90 13.50 -21.75
CA PRO A 64 -26.80 12.38 -20.81
C PRO A 64 -26.90 11.02 -21.50
N VAL A 65 -25.82 10.59 -22.15
CA VAL A 65 -25.41 9.19 -21.97
C VAL A 65 -24.91 9.18 -20.52
N LYS A 66 -25.63 8.52 -19.61
CA LYS A 66 -25.10 8.24 -18.27
C LYS A 66 -24.29 6.96 -18.39
N PRO A 67 -22.99 7.01 -18.71
CA PRO A 67 -22.19 5.81 -18.67
C PRO A 67 -22.17 5.33 -17.22
N GLN A 68 -22.63 4.11 -16.99
CA GLN A 68 -22.51 3.45 -15.69
C GLN A 68 -21.07 2.96 -15.51
N TRP A 69 -20.08 3.85 -15.65
CA TRP A 69 -18.67 3.50 -15.62
C TRP A 69 -18.22 2.85 -14.33
N LYS A 70 -18.77 3.34 -13.22
CA LYS A 70 -18.61 2.72 -11.91
C LYS A 70 -19.15 1.29 -11.90
N LEU A 71 -20.22 1.02 -12.64
CA LEU A 71 -20.79 -0.32 -12.79
C LEU A 71 -19.95 -1.20 -13.70
N ILE A 72 -19.52 -0.74 -14.89
CA ILE A 72 -18.62 -1.51 -15.77
C ILE A 72 -17.30 -1.84 -15.06
N ARG A 73 -16.71 -0.88 -14.34
CA ARG A 73 -15.51 -1.10 -13.52
C ARG A 73 -15.78 -2.11 -12.40
N LYS A 74 -16.91 -1.97 -11.69
CA LYS A 74 -17.33 -2.91 -10.64
C LYS A 74 -17.52 -4.32 -11.19
N ASP A 75 -18.25 -4.48 -12.29
CA ASP A 75 -18.55 -5.77 -12.91
C ASP A 75 -17.27 -6.44 -13.46
N TYR A 76 -16.33 -5.64 -13.99
CA TYR A 76 -15.00 -6.12 -14.40
C TYR A 76 -14.16 -6.57 -13.20
N MET A 77 -14.14 -5.81 -12.11
CA MET A 77 -13.47 -6.20 -10.86
C MET A 77 -14.08 -7.43 -10.22
N GLU A 78 -15.40 -7.56 -10.26
CA GLU A 78 -16.11 -8.74 -9.81
C GLU A 78 -15.72 -9.97 -10.65
N LEU A 79 -15.65 -9.83 -11.99
CA LEU A 79 -15.21 -10.90 -12.88
C LEU A 79 -13.76 -11.33 -12.61
N VAL A 80 -12.84 -10.39 -12.38
CA VAL A 80 -11.43 -10.68 -12.01
C VAL A 80 -11.35 -11.38 -10.67
N CYS A 81 -12.14 -10.97 -9.68
CA CYS A 81 -12.22 -11.64 -8.38
C CYS A 81 -12.74 -13.08 -8.54
N LEU A 82 -13.79 -13.29 -9.36
CA LEU A 82 -14.34 -14.61 -9.65
C LEU A 82 -13.32 -15.51 -10.38
N LEU A 83 -12.54 -14.96 -11.31
CA LEU A 83 -11.45 -15.69 -11.99
C LEU A 83 -10.40 -16.20 -11.00
N ARG A 84 -10.00 -15.35 -10.05
CA ARG A 84 -9.06 -15.70 -8.99
C ARG A 84 -9.61 -16.79 -8.07
N MET A 85 -10.86 -16.65 -7.63
CA MET A 85 -11.54 -17.68 -6.83
C MET A 85 -11.64 -19.01 -7.57
N ASN A 86 -11.92 -18.97 -8.88
CA ASN A 86 -11.95 -20.16 -9.72
C ASN A 86 -10.56 -20.80 -9.82
N ALA A 87 -9.49 -20.02 -9.95
CA ALA A 87 -8.12 -20.53 -9.97
C ALA A 87 -7.72 -21.23 -8.66
N VAL A 88 -8.06 -20.67 -7.49
CA VAL A 88 -7.87 -21.31 -6.18
C VAL A 88 -8.63 -22.64 -6.11
N THR A 89 -9.88 -22.64 -6.58
CA THR A 89 -10.72 -23.84 -6.61
C THR A 89 -10.16 -24.91 -7.53
N CYS A 90 -9.70 -24.54 -8.73
CA CYS A 90 -8.97 -25.40 -9.66
C CYS A 90 -7.74 -26.01 -8.99
N SER A 91 -6.87 -25.19 -8.39
CA SER A 91 -5.66 -25.66 -7.72
C SER A 91 -5.97 -26.68 -6.62
N ALA A 92 -6.90 -26.35 -5.72
CA ALA A 92 -7.27 -27.21 -4.61
C ALA A 92 -7.82 -28.57 -5.09
N ARG A 93 -8.64 -28.56 -6.15
CA ARG A 93 -9.19 -29.79 -6.73
C ARG A 93 -8.16 -30.62 -7.46
N ILE A 94 -7.21 -29.99 -8.14
CA ILE A 94 -6.08 -30.69 -8.75
C ILE A 94 -5.22 -31.36 -7.67
N LYS A 95 -4.91 -30.64 -6.57
CA LYS A 95 -4.19 -31.22 -5.42
C LYS A 95 -4.97 -32.39 -4.80
N MET A 96 -6.29 -32.27 -4.67
CA MET A 96 -7.13 -33.38 -4.20
C MET A 96 -7.07 -34.58 -5.17
N PHE A 97 -7.12 -34.34 -6.48
CA PHE A 97 -6.97 -35.39 -7.48
C PHE A 97 -5.62 -36.10 -7.34
N CYS A 98 -4.53 -35.35 -7.20
CA CYS A 98 -3.18 -35.90 -7.05
C CYS A 98 -2.94 -36.64 -5.73
N ASN A 99 -3.46 -36.12 -4.62
CA ASN A 99 -3.14 -36.63 -3.28
C ASN A 99 -4.16 -37.66 -2.77
N VAL A 100 -5.35 -37.72 -3.38
CA VAL A 100 -6.44 -38.58 -2.92
C VAL A 100 -6.92 -39.51 -4.03
N ILE A 101 -7.28 -38.98 -5.20
CA ILE A 101 -7.87 -39.80 -6.27
C ILE A 101 -6.83 -40.76 -6.89
N LEU A 102 -5.67 -40.25 -7.31
CA LEU A 102 -4.61 -41.10 -7.89
C LEU A 102 -4.12 -42.18 -6.89
N PRO A 103 -3.79 -41.86 -5.63
CA PRO A 103 -3.32 -42.88 -4.69
C PRO A 103 -4.41 -43.91 -4.32
N LEU A 104 -5.68 -43.48 -4.19
CA LEU A 104 -6.80 -44.40 -3.93
C LEU A 104 -7.05 -45.36 -5.10
N SER A 105 -6.90 -44.87 -6.34
CA SER A 105 -7.05 -45.71 -7.54
C SER A 105 -5.96 -46.78 -7.63
N VAL A 106 -4.75 -46.48 -7.16
CA VAL A 106 -3.57 -47.35 -7.23
C VAL A 106 -3.49 -48.36 -6.10
N ARG A 107 -3.74 -47.97 -4.84
CA ARG A 107 -3.73 -48.87 -3.66
C ARG A 107 -4.77 -50.01 -3.73
N SER A 108 -5.59 -49.98 -4.78
CA SER A 108 -6.81 -50.73 -4.98
C SER A 108 -6.68 -51.88 -6.00
N SER A 109 -5.68 -51.86 -6.89
CA SER A 109 -5.44 -52.98 -7.83
C SER A 109 -5.02 -54.28 -7.10
N THR A 110 -4.73 -54.20 -5.81
CA THR A 110 -4.23 -55.29 -4.96
C THR A 110 -5.22 -55.77 -3.89
N SER A 111 -6.41 -55.16 -3.73
CA SER A 111 -7.37 -55.47 -2.64
C SER A 111 -8.76 -55.88 -3.16
N GLN A 112 -9.21 -57.10 -2.84
CA GLN A 112 -10.44 -57.74 -3.34
C GLN A 112 -11.72 -57.53 -2.47
N SER A 113 -11.75 -56.59 -1.51
CA SER A 113 -12.97 -56.42 -0.67
C SER A 113 -14.07 -55.61 -1.39
N SER A 114 -15.30 -56.14 -1.40
CA SER A 114 -16.47 -55.55 -2.09
C SER A 114 -16.88 -54.18 -1.55
N ARG A 115 -16.78 -53.97 -0.22
CA ARG A 115 -17.11 -52.71 0.45
C ARG A 115 -16.18 -51.56 0.06
N SER A 116 -14.87 -51.84 0.00
CA SER A 116 -13.86 -50.87 -0.46
C SER A 116 -14.05 -50.51 -1.93
N HIS A 117 -14.58 -51.42 -2.75
CA HIS A 117 -14.86 -51.17 -4.16
C HIS A 117 -16.02 -50.19 -4.38
N GLN A 118 -17.11 -50.34 -3.62
CA GLN A 118 -18.27 -49.43 -3.66
C GLN A 118 -17.91 -48.02 -3.17
N GLU A 119 -17.14 -47.92 -2.08
CA GLU A 119 -16.67 -46.62 -1.56
C GLU A 119 -15.80 -45.86 -2.59
N LYS A 120 -14.93 -46.56 -3.32
CA LYS A 120 -14.10 -45.97 -4.40
C LYS A 120 -14.93 -45.45 -5.56
N GLN A 121 -15.90 -46.25 -6.02
CA GLN A 121 -16.81 -45.85 -7.09
C GLN A 121 -17.59 -44.61 -6.67
N HIS A 122 -18.04 -44.54 -5.42
CA HIS A 122 -18.76 -43.38 -4.89
C HIS A 122 -17.90 -42.11 -4.85
N VAL A 123 -16.64 -42.20 -4.39
CA VAL A 123 -15.71 -41.06 -4.37
C VAL A 123 -15.40 -40.54 -5.78
N LEU A 124 -15.11 -41.44 -6.73
CA LEU A 124 -14.85 -41.07 -8.13
C LEU A 124 -16.08 -40.46 -8.80
N GLN A 125 -17.26 -41.07 -8.62
CA GLN A 125 -18.51 -40.56 -9.17
C GLN A 125 -18.83 -39.16 -8.61
N SER A 126 -18.63 -38.95 -7.31
CA SER A 126 -18.81 -37.65 -6.68
C SER A 126 -17.84 -36.60 -7.22
N PHE A 127 -16.56 -36.96 -7.42
CA PHE A 127 -15.57 -36.06 -8.00
C PHE A 127 -15.88 -35.69 -9.45
N ILE A 128 -16.37 -36.64 -10.27
CA ILE A 128 -16.84 -36.42 -11.64
C ILE A 128 -18.01 -35.43 -11.66
N THR A 129 -19.01 -35.62 -10.82
CA THR A 129 -20.19 -34.74 -10.74
C THR A 129 -19.78 -33.32 -10.34
N ILE A 130 -18.98 -33.17 -9.28
CA ILE A 130 -18.50 -31.87 -8.82
C ILE A 130 -17.67 -31.17 -9.90
N SER A 131 -16.79 -31.90 -10.61
CA SER A 131 -15.99 -31.33 -11.69
C SER A 131 -16.87 -30.83 -12.85
N ALA A 132 -17.97 -31.53 -13.15
CA ALA A 132 -18.94 -31.11 -14.16
C ALA A 132 -19.71 -29.85 -13.75
N GLU A 133 -20.12 -29.75 -12.48
CA GLU A 133 -20.75 -28.55 -11.93
C GLU A 133 -19.81 -27.33 -12.01
N GLN A 134 -18.53 -27.50 -11.68
CA GLN A 134 -17.54 -26.42 -11.76
C GLN A 134 -17.22 -26.02 -13.21
N ALA A 135 -17.23 -26.97 -14.15
CA ALA A 135 -17.13 -26.66 -15.57
C ALA A 135 -18.31 -25.78 -16.02
N ALA A 136 -19.54 -26.13 -15.63
CA ALA A 136 -20.74 -25.35 -15.94
C ALA A 136 -20.67 -23.92 -15.36
N LEU A 137 -20.22 -23.77 -14.11
CA LEU A 137 -19.99 -22.46 -13.49
C LEU A 137 -18.93 -21.64 -14.25
N THR A 138 -17.85 -22.29 -14.69
CA THR A 138 -16.80 -21.63 -15.49
C THR A 138 -17.34 -21.15 -16.85
N PHE A 139 -18.22 -21.92 -17.49
CA PHE A 139 -18.90 -21.48 -18.71
C PHE A 139 -19.83 -20.29 -18.47
N GLN A 140 -20.57 -20.25 -17.36
CA GLN A 140 -21.38 -19.09 -16.99
C GLN A 140 -20.53 -17.82 -16.77
N LEU A 141 -19.32 -17.96 -16.20
CA LEU A 141 -18.37 -16.86 -16.10
C LEU A 141 -17.87 -16.39 -17.47
N ALA A 142 -17.64 -17.30 -18.41
CA ALA A 142 -17.30 -16.97 -19.79
C ALA A 142 -18.42 -16.20 -20.50
N GLU A 143 -19.69 -16.61 -20.31
CA GLU A 143 -20.84 -15.87 -20.82
C GLU A 143 -20.94 -14.45 -20.24
N LYS A 144 -20.67 -14.28 -18.94
CA LYS A 144 -20.59 -12.95 -18.30
C LYS A 144 -19.45 -12.11 -18.88
N ALA A 145 -18.28 -12.69 -19.14
CA ALA A 145 -17.17 -11.99 -19.79
C ALA A 145 -17.52 -11.52 -21.21
N VAL A 146 -18.21 -12.37 -21.99
CA VAL A 146 -18.71 -12.02 -23.32
C VAL A 146 -19.77 -10.91 -23.25
N HIS A 147 -20.65 -10.95 -22.26
CA HIS A 147 -21.64 -9.90 -22.03
C HIS A 147 -20.97 -8.55 -21.68
N LEU A 148 -20.02 -8.56 -20.75
CA LEU A 148 -19.26 -7.37 -20.36
C LEU A 148 -18.50 -6.77 -21.56
N ASN A 149 -17.93 -7.61 -22.41
CA ASN A 149 -17.31 -7.18 -23.66
C ASN A 149 -18.31 -6.57 -24.64
N SER A 150 -19.50 -7.16 -24.78
CA SER A 150 -20.57 -6.59 -25.60
C SER A 150 -20.96 -5.19 -25.10
N VAL A 151 -21.08 -5.01 -23.79
CA VAL A 151 -21.34 -3.70 -23.16
C VAL A 151 -20.21 -2.71 -23.43
N ALA A 152 -18.95 -3.11 -23.28
CA ALA A 152 -17.77 -2.27 -23.56
C ALA A 152 -17.66 -1.89 -25.05
N SER A 153 -17.96 -2.83 -25.95
CA SER A 153 -17.96 -2.62 -27.41
C SER A 153 -19.10 -1.70 -27.87
N ASN A 154 -20.30 -1.86 -27.29
CA ASN A 154 -21.41 -0.95 -27.53
C ASN A 154 -21.08 0.47 -27.06
N PHE A 155 -20.46 0.58 -25.89
CA PHE A 155 -19.99 1.85 -25.37
C PHE A 155 -18.90 2.49 -26.26
N HIS A 156 -17.95 1.71 -26.76
CA HIS A 156 -16.96 2.16 -27.75
C HIS A 156 -17.65 2.68 -29.03
N THR A 157 -18.68 1.98 -29.50
CA THR A 157 -19.47 2.37 -30.68
C THR A 157 -20.21 3.69 -30.44
N GLU A 158 -20.70 3.93 -29.23
CA GLU A 158 -21.32 5.21 -28.85
C GLU A 158 -20.32 6.36 -28.78
N ILE A 159 -19.11 6.14 -28.24
CA ILE A 159 -18.01 7.14 -28.32
C ILE A 159 -17.64 7.42 -29.77
N ALA A 160 -17.53 6.39 -30.60
CA ALA A 160 -17.21 6.55 -32.01
C ALA A 160 -18.28 7.38 -32.73
N ARG A 161 -19.57 7.16 -32.41
CA ARG A 161 -20.70 7.94 -32.92
C ARG A 161 -20.72 9.38 -32.39
N ALA A 162 -20.34 9.62 -31.14
CA ALA A 162 -20.24 10.96 -30.57
C ALA A 162 -19.05 11.75 -31.16
N SER A 163 -17.91 11.08 -31.40
CA SER A 163 -16.73 11.66 -32.05
C SER A 163 -17.02 12.10 -33.50
N SER A 164 -17.87 11.36 -34.22
CA SER A 164 -18.25 11.71 -35.59
C SER A 164 -19.28 12.85 -35.65
N GLN A 165 -20.09 13.07 -34.61
CA GLN A 165 -21.06 14.17 -34.54
C GLN A 165 -20.42 15.55 -34.25
N ARG A 166 -19.24 15.61 -33.60
CA ARG A 166 -18.48 16.87 -33.42
C ARG A 166 -17.65 17.29 -34.63
N ALA A 167 -17.51 16.44 -35.64
CA ALA A 167 -16.76 16.72 -36.86
C ALA A 167 -17.55 17.54 -37.89
N SER A 168 -18.25 18.61 -37.47
CA SER A 168 -18.81 19.62 -38.39
C SER A 168 -17.78 20.70 -38.78
N SER A 169 -16.49 20.37 -38.78
CA SER A 169 -15.41 21.18 -39.36
C SER A 169 -14.54 20.43 -40.39
N GLY A 170 -14.84 19.15 -40.67
CA GLY A 170 -14.13 18.33 -41.66
C GLY A 170 -14.62 18.45 -43.11
N GLN A 171 -15.53 19.38 -43.42
CA GLN A 171 -16.04 19.59 -44.78
C GLN A 171 -14.97 20.18 -45.72
N ARG A 172 -13.98 20.91 -45.19
CA ARG A 172 -12.84 21.45 -45.98
C ARG A 172 -11.78 20.40 -46.31
N GLU A 173 -11.52 19.46 -45.40
CA GLU A 173 -10.50 18.42 -45.60
C GLU A 173 -10.98 17.33 -46.57
N LEU A 174 -12.30 17.04 -46.60
CA LEU A 174 -12.93 16.20 -47.61
C LEU A 174 -12.93 16.86 -49.01
N GLN A 175 -13.04 18.19 -49.10
CA GLN A 175 -12.91 18.91 -50.38
C GLN A 175 -11.46 18.93 -50.89
N ASP A 176 -10.49 19.09 -49.99
CA ASP A 176 -9.06 19.03 -50.34
C ASP A 176 -8.61 17.61 -50.76
N LEU A 177 -9.18 16.57 -50.11
CA LEU A 177 -8.97 15.17 -50.48
C LEU A 177 -9.65 14.82 -51.82
N ALA A 178 -10.84 15.36 -52.10
CA ALA A 178 -11.53 15.19 -53.38
C ALA A 178 -10.77 15.86 -54.54
N GLN A 179 -10.15 17.01 -54.31
CA GLN A 179 -9.29 17.70 -55.29
C GLN A 179 -8.02 16.90 -55.59
N LYS A 180 -7.41 16.29 -54.55
CA LYS A 180 -6.24 15.40 -54.69
C LYS A 180 -6.57 14.07 -55.37
N ILE A 181 -7.77 13.54 -55.13
CA ILE A 181 -8.30 12.34 -55.81
C ILE A 181 -8.59 12.63 -57.30
N SER A 182 -9.03 13.83 -57.66
CA SER A 182 -9.24 14.25 -59.05
C SER A 182 -7.93 14.41 -59.83
N VAL A 183 -6.85 14.88 -59.18
CA VAL A 183 -5.50 14.90 -59.76
C VAL A 183 -4.98 13.47 -59.99
N LEU A 184 -5.19 12.57 -59.02
CA LEU A 184 -4.85 11.14 -59.13
C LEU A 184 -5.64 10.42 -60.24
N GLN A 185 -6.91 10.78 -60.48
CA GLN A 185 -7.71 10.24 -61.59
C GLN A 185 -7.19 10.69 -62.97
N THR A 186 -6.59 11.88 -63.06
CA THR A 186 -5.99 12.41 -64.30
C THR A 186 -4.69 11.66 -64.64
N ASP A 187 -3.93 11.25 -63.64
CA ASP A 187 -2.71 10.45 -63.81
C ASP A 187 -3.01 8.99 -64.18
N VAL A 188 -4.14 8.44 -63.73
CA VAL A 188 -4.65 7.12 -64.12
C VAL A 188 -5.10 7.07 -65.59
N GLN A 189 -5.62 8.16 -66.16
CA GLN A 189 -5.98 8.24 -67.58
C GLN A 189 -4.77 8.22 -68.53
N ASN A 190 -3.56 8.52 -68.03
CA ASN A 190 -2.33 8.61 -68.81
C ASN A 190 -1.50 7.29 -68.85
N PHE A 191 -2.11 6.15 -68.51
CA PHE A 191 -1.62 4.78 -68.78
C PHE A 191 -0.15 4.50 -68.41
N LYS A 192 0.23 4.73 -67.15
CA LYS A 192 1.47 4.17 -66.58
C LYS A 192 1.18 3.58 -65.21
N LEU A 193 0.81 2.29 -65.14
CA LEU A 193 1.05 1.40 -63.99
C LEU A 193 0.79 -0.06 -64.37
N SER A 194 1.54 -0.96 -63.76
CA SER A 194 1.80 -2.33 -64.24
C SER A 194 0.80 -3.37 -63.69
N ARG A 195 0.81 -4.56 -64.32
CA ARG A 195 -0.15 -5.68 -64.12
C ARG A 195 -0.49 -6.13 -62.68
N PRO A 196 0.29 -5.88 -61.60
CA PRO A 196 -0.11 -6.27 -60.25
C PRO A 196 -1.35 -5.54 -59.72
N ASP A 197 -1.59 -4.29 -60.13
CA ASP A 197 -2.69 -3.47 -59.59
C ASP A 197 -4.06 -3.83 -60.22
N ALA A 198 -4.06 -4.28 -61.48
CA ALA A 198 -5.27 -4.79 -62.15
C ALA A 198 -5.81 -6.07 -61.49
N THR A 199 -4.93 -6.88 -60.90
CA THR A 199 -5.31 -8.12 -60.21
C THR A 199 -5.95 -7.83 -58.85
N TYR A 200 -5.50 -6.79 -58.16
CA TYR A 200 -6.07 -6.35 -56.88
C TYR A 200 -7.47 -5.72 -57.04
N LEU A 201 -7.67 -4.96 -58.12
CA LEU A 201 -8.98 -4.41 -58.49
C LEU A 201 -9.98 -5.48 -58.94
N ALA A 202 -9.54 -6.47 -59.73
CA ALA A 202 -10.38 -7.61 -60.12
C ALA A 202 -10.81 -8.46 -58.91
N PHE A 203 -9.93 -8.63 -57.90
CA PHE A 203 -10.24 -9.36 -56.67
C PHE A 203 -11.23 -8.60 -55.76
N THR A 204 -11.15 -7.27 -55.76
CA THR A 204 -12.06 -6.41 -55.00
C THR A 204 -13.44 -6.33 -55.68
N ALA A 205 -13.49 -6.30 -57.02
CA ALA A 205 -14.72 -6.42 -57.80
C ALA A 205 -15.40 -7.79 -57.61
N PHE A 206 -14.62 -8.87 -57.55
CA PHE A 206 -15.15 -10.22 -57.28
C PHE A 206 -15.76 -10.34 -55.88
N ARG A 207 -15.19 -9.66 -54.87
CA ARG A 207 -15.77 -9.58 -53.51
C ARG A 207 -17.06 -8.76 -53.46
N LEU A 208 -17.20 -7.73 -54.29
CA LEU A 208 -18.42 -6.95 -54.40
C LEU A 208 -19.54 -7.74 -55.11
N ILE A 209 -19.21 -8.57 -56.10
CA ILE A 209 -20.18 -9.44 -56.79
C ILE A 209 -20.68 -10.58 -55.88
N VAL A 210 -19.82 -11.13 -55.03
CA VAL A 210 -20.20 -12.17 -54.05
C VAL A 210 -21.04 -11.60 -52.89
N SER A 211 -20.95 -10.30 -52.59
CA SER A 211 -21.82 -9.63 -51.62
C SER A 211 -23.16 -9.15 -52.20
N SER A 212 -23.38 -9.28 -53.52
CA SER A 212 -24.65 -8.99 -54.20
C SER A 212 -25.47 -10.24 -54.62
N GLY A 213 -25.09 -11.44 -54.19
CA GLY A 213 -25.97 -12.62 -54.24
C GLY A 213 -26.23 -13.25 -55.61
N GLN A 214 -25.20 -13.61 -56.37
CA GLN A 214 -25.34 -14.59 -57.47
C GLN A 214 -24.32 -15.74 -57.39
N GLN A 215 -24.78 -16.97 -57.69
CA GLN A 215 -24.01 -18.23 -57.65
C GLN A 215 -23.07 -18.40 -58.86
N SER A 216 -21.86 -18.94 -58.67
CA SER A 216 -21.52 -20.35 -59.01
C SER A 216 -20.00 -20.68 -59.03
N SER A 217 -19.71 -21.89 -58.51
CA SER A 217 -18.72 -22.91 -58.92
C SER A 217 -17.18 -22.75 -58.86
N LYS A 218 -16.59 -23.65 -58.04
CA LYS A 218 -15.36 -24.49 -58.16
C LYS A 218 -13.99 -23.85 -58.51
N MET A 219 -12.99 -24.04 -57.63
CA MET A 219 -11.74 -24.80 -57.92
C MET A 219 -10.80 -24.96 -56.70
N LYS A 220 -10.16 -26.14 -56.60
CA LYS A 220 -9.17 -26.58 -55.59
C LYS A 220 -7.73 -26.30 -56.05
N LEU A 221 -6.74 -26.17 -55.13
CA LEU A 221 -5.46 -26.94 -55.08
C LEU A 221 -4.44 -26.41 -54.02
N SER A 222 -3.34 -27.16 -53.83
CA SER A 222 -2.64 -27.52 -52.58
C SER A 222 -1.17 -27.05 -52.40
N ARG A 223 -0.72 -27.03 -51.12
CA ARG A 223 0.57 -27.42 -50.45
C ARG A 223 2.01 -27.08 -51.00
N TYR A 224 2.87 -26.71 -50.02
CA TYR A 224 4.34 -26.94 -49.80
C TYR A 224 5.37 -25.76 -49.85
N PRO A 225 6.52 -25.83 -49.10
CA PRO A 225 7.16 -24.72 -48.32
C PRO A 225 8.66 -24.49 -48.66
N LEU A 226 9.37 -23.53 -48.00
CA LEU A 226 10.84 -23.56 -47.76
C LEU A 226 11.36 -22.41 -46.88
N THR A 227 12.55 -22.65 -46.32
CA THR A 227 13.24 -22.14 -45.11
C THR A 227 14.11 -20.89 -45.26
N LEU A 228 14.47 -20.31 -44.10
CA LEU A 228 15.40 -19.19 -43.85
C LEU A 228 16.87 -19.64 -43.88
N ASP A 229 17.78 -18.70 -44.20
CA ASP A 229 19.06 -18.58 -43.48
C ASP A 229 19.75 -17.22 -43.64
N ASN A 230 20.50 -16.87 -42.58
CA ASN A 230 21.45 -15.78 -42.35
C ASN A 230 20.95 -14.32 -42.26
N ASP A 231 20.93 -13.78 -41.03
CA ASP A 231 21.68 -12.56 -40.64
C ASP A 231 21.36 -12.18 -39.17
N LEU A 232 21.89 -12.94 -38.21
CA LEU A 232 21.83 -12.62 -36.76
C LEU A 232 22.99 -11.74 -36.29
N SER A 233 24.03 -11.57 -37.10
CA SER A 233 25.21 -10.75 -36.76
C SER A 233 24.99 -9.25 -36.98
N GLN A 234 24.11 -8.85 -37.91
CA GLN A 234 23.81 -7.43 -38.17
C GLN A 234 22.90 -6.80 -37.09
N ILE A 235 22.06 -7.60 -36.44
CA ILE A 235 21.09 -7.13 -35.43
C ILE A 235 21.80 -6.74 -34.11
N SER A 236 22.87 -7.43 -33.74
CA SER A 236 23.59 -7.16 -32.49
C SER A 236 24.32 -5.80 -32.51
N ASN A 237 24.77 -5.34 -33.68
CA ASN A 237 25.47 -4.06 -33.82
C ASN A 237 24.50 -2.88 -33.90
N LEU A 238 23.33 -3.06 -34.53
CA LEU A 238 22.27 -2.04 -34.54
C LEU A 238 21.66 -1.80 -33.15
N PHE A 239 21.66 -2.81 -32.28
CA PHE A 239 21.08 -2.70 -30.94
C PHE A 239 21.91 -1.82 -29.99
N GLN A 240 23.24 -1.86 -30.09
CA GLN A 240 24.13 -0.99 -29.29
C GLN A 240 24.11 0.47 -29.76
N GLU A 241 23.88 0.72 -31.05
CA GLU A 241 23.75 2.07 -31.62
C GLU A 241 22.39 2.72 -31.28
N LEU A 242 21.32 1.93 -31.21
CA LEU A 242 19.97 2.41 -30.88
C LEU A 242 19.77 2.70 -29.40
N ASP A 243 20.50 2.04 -28.50
CA ASP A 243 20.37 2.26 -27.05
C ASP A 243 21.00 3.59 -26.60
N GLY A 244 22.06 4.04 -27.29
CA GLY A 244 22.67 5.36 -27.08
C GLY A 244 21.81 6.54 -27.55
N MET A 245 21.03 6.38 -28.63
CA MET A 245 20.19 7.46 -29.17
C MET A 245 18.82 7.60 -28.46
N ARG A 246 18.42 6.63 -27.64
CA ARG A 246 17.06 6.55 -27.10
C ARG A 246 16.80 7.46 -25.89
N ASN A 247 17.85 7.90 -25.19
CA ASN A 247 17.71 8.69 -23.97
C ASN A 247 17.68 10.22 -24.17
N GLU A 248 18.09 10.75 -25.33
CA GLU A 248 18.03 12.20 -25.59
C GLU A 248 16.76 12.64 -26.37
N VAL A 249 16.13 11.73 -27.12
CA VAL A 249 14.95 12.04 -27.95
C VAL A 249 13.63 12.10 -27.14
N ALA A 250 13.54 11.36 -26.03
CA ALA A 250 12.31 11.28 -25.23
C ALA A 250 11.95 12.61 -24.53
N HIS A 251 12.93 13.44 -24.16
CA HIS A 251 12.68 14.70 -23.48
C HIS A 251 12.41 15.88 -24.45
N ALA A 252 13.04 15.87 -25.63
CA ALA A 252 12.82 16.86 -26.67
C ALA A 252 11.47 16.70 -27.39
N GLN A 253 10.98 15.46 -27.54
CA GLN A 253 9.66 15.18 -28.12
C GLN A 253 8.50 15.57 -27.19
N TYR A 254 8.69 15.48 -25.87
CA TYR A 254 7.65 15.83 -24.89
C TYR A 254 7.41 17.34 -24.80
N THR A 255 8.48 18.14 -24.86
CA THR A 255 8.41 19.61 -24.78
C THR A 255 7.82 20.24 -26.05
N THR A 256 8.00 19.59 -27.20
CA THR A 256 7.50 20.06 -28.50
C THR A 256 6.05 19.61 -28.79
N GLN A 257 5.58 18.53 -28.15
CA GLN A 257 4.20 18.04 -28.31
C GLN A 257 3.15 18.86 -27.55
N ILE A 258 3.53 19.53 -26.46
CA ILE A 258 2.58 20.27 -25.62
C ILE A 258 2.29 21.69 -26.18
N SER A 259 3.20 22.28 -26.96
CA SER A 259 3.03 23.68 -27.40
C SER A 259 2.13 23.88 -28.62
N HIS A 260 1.80 22.83 -29.41
CA HIS A 260 1.26 23.07 -30.76
C HIS A 260 0.07 22.23 -31.28
N ARG A 261 -0.65 21.42 -30.49
CA ARG A 261 -1.83 20.72 -31.06
C ARG A 261 -3.07 20.72 -30.16
N LYS A 262 -4.07 21.49 -30.62
CA LYS A 262 -5.50 21.16 -30.49
C LYS A 262 -5.79 19.83 -31.19
N SER A 263 -5.35 18.70 -30.63
CA SER A 263 -5.75 17.36 -31.07
C SER A 263 -6.94 16.89 -30.26
N ASP A 264 -8.00 16.51 -30.95
CA ASP A 264 -9.28 16.05 -30.41
C ASP A 264 -9.11 14.89 -29.42
N VAL A 265 -9.32 15.16 -28.14
CA VAL A 265 -9.27 14.21 -27.01
C VAL A 265 -10.15 12.99 -27.27
N LEU A 266 -11.25 13.15 -28.02
CA LEU A 266 -12.15 12.06 -28.40
C LEU A 266 -11.51 11.09 -29.40
N SER A 267 -10.64 11.57 -30.29
CA SER A 267 -9.90 10.72 -31.21
C SER A 267 -8.81 9.92 -30.48
N GLN A 268 -8.15 10.52 -29.49
CA GLN A 268 -7.16 9.81 -28.66
C GLN A 268 -7.82 8.75 -27.76
N ALA A 269 -8.96 9.09 -27.12
CA ALA A 269 -9.76 8.14 -26.35
C ALA A 269 -10.30 7.00 -27.24
N ARG A 270 -10.76 7.31 -28.47
CA ARG A 270 -11.20 6.31 -29.44
C ARG A 270 -10.08 5.35 -29.83
N THR A 271 -8.88 5.85 -30.15
CA THR A 271 -7.73 5.00 -30.51
C THR A 271 -7.29 4.13 -29.33
N ALA A 272 -7.16 4.71 -28.13
CA ALA A 272 -6.79 3.99 -26.92
C ALA A 272 -7.78 2.87 -26.56
N ILE A 273 -9.09 3.15 -26.59
CA ILE A 273 -10.13 2.16 -26.30
C ILE A 273 -10.21 1.08 -27.41
N SER A 274 -10.02 1.47 -28.68
CA SER A 274 -10.06 0.55 -29.83
C SER A 274 -8.92 -0.48 -29.81
N ASP A 275 -7.74 -0.11 -29.33
CA ASP A 275 -6.58 -1.01 -29.31
C ASP A 275 -6.62 -1.95 -28.08
N LEU A 276 -7.22 -1.50 -26.99
CA LEU A 276 -7.11 -2.12 -25.68
C LEU A 276 -8.25 -3.10 -25.38
N VAL A 277 -9.50 -2.74 -25.68
CA VAL A 277 -10.69 -3.57 -25.37
C VAL A 277 -10.65 -4.93 -26.08
N PRO A 278 -10.41 -5.02 -27.41
CA PRO A 278 -10.41 -6.31 -28.10
C PRO A 278 -9.27 -7.23 -27.61
N SER A 279 -8.09 -6.67 -27.32
CA SER A 279 -6.94 -7.44 -26.83
C SER A 279 -7.19 -8.07 -25.46
N GLN A 280 -7.78 -7.33 -24.52
CA GLN A 280 -7.98 -7.79 -23.14
C GLN A 280 -9.14 -8.77 -23.01
N THR A 281 -10.18 -8.60 -23.83
CA THR A 281 -11.27 -9.57 -23.95
C THR A 281 -10.77 -10.93 -24.43
N LEU A 282 -9.94 -10.96 -25.48
CA LEU A 282 -9.37 -12.20 -26.01
C LEU A 282 -8.57 -12.96 -24.95
N MET A 283 -7.93 -12.23 -24.03
CA MET A 283 -7.13 -12.80 -22.95
C MET A 283 -8.00 -13.39 -21.84
N LEU A 284 -9.04 -12.66 -21.40
CA LEU A 284 -10.02 -13.15 -20.41
C LEU A 284 -10.75 -14.41 -20.91
N GLU A 285 -11.16 -14.40 -22.18
CA GLU A 285 -11.79 -15.54 -22.84
C GLU A 285 -10.82 -16.73 -22.92
N GLY A 286 -9.56 -16.48 -23.26
CA GLY A 286 -8.50 -17.50 -23.26
C GLY A 286 -8.29 -18.16 -21.89
N THR A 287 -8.27 -17.38 -20.80
CA THR A 287 -8.10 -17.90 -19.43
C THR A 287 -9.30 -18.72 -18.98
N LEU A 288 -10.53 -18.29 -19.24
CA LEU A 288 -11.74 -19.04 -18.88
C LEU A 288 -11.85 -20.35 -19.67
N ASN A 289 -11.49 -20.31 -20.95
CA ASN A 289 -11.43 -21.52 -21.78
C ASN A 289 -10.38 -22.52 -21.27
N LEU A 290 -9.26 -22.03 -20.75
CA LEU A 290 -8.25 -22.88 -20.10
C LEU A 290 -8.80 -23.54 -18.83
N PHE A 291 -9.46 -22.80 -17.94
CA PHE A 291 -10.09 -23.38 -16.74
C PHE A 291 -11.15 -24.43 -17.09
N ALA A 292 -12.00 -24.14 -18.09
CA ALA A 292 -12.99 -25.11 -18.58
C ALA A 292 -12.33 -26.39 -19.12
N ALA A 293 -11.22 -26.25 -19.87
CA ALA A 293 -10.46 -27.39 -20.39
C ALA A 293 -9.84 -28.23 -19.26
N ILE A 294 -9.33 -27.60 -18.20
CA ILE A 294 -8.81 -28.30 -17.01
C ILE A 294 -9.92 -29.11 -16.34
N TRP A 295 -11.12 -28.53 -16.16
CA TRP A 295 -12.25 -29.23 -15.55
C TRP A 295 -12.73 -30.44 -16.37
N LEU A 296 -12.88 -30.25 -17.69
CA LEU A 296 -13.24 -31.32 -18.60
C LEU A 296 -12.21 -32.45 -18.61
N ARG A 297 -10.92 -32.10 -18.49
CA ARG A 297 -9.84 -33.10 -18.44
C ARG A 297 -9.84 -33.88 -17.14
N LEU A 298 -9.99 -33.22 -15.98
CA LEU A 298 -10.13 -33.89 -14.69
C LEU A 298 -11.32 -34.86 -14.67
N GLN A 299 -12.44 -34.45 -15.28
CA GLN A 299 -13.62 -35.30 -15.44
C GLN A 299 -13.31 -36.53 -16.30
N THR A 300 -12.69 -36.34 -17.46
CA THR A 300 -12.34 -37.42 -18.40
C THR A 300 -11.39 -38.43 -17.77
N ASP A 301 -10.31 -37.95 -17.15
CA ASP A 301 -9.33 -38.82 -16.49
C ASP A 301 -9.97 -39.58 -15.31
N SER A 302 -10.87 -38.95 -14.56
CA SER A 302 -11.61 -39.62 -13.48
C SER A 302 -12.56 -40.70 -14.00
N LEU A 303 -13.18 -40.48 -15.16
CA LEU A 303 -14.04 -41.47 -15.83
C LEU A 303 -13.22 -42.65 -16.36
N ASP A 304 -12.05 -42.39 -16.93
CA ASP A 304 -11.13 -43.44 -17.38
C ASP A 304 -10.63 -44.28 -16.19
N ILE A 305 -10.31 -43.64 -15.06
CA ILE A 305 -9.99 -44.33 -13.80
C ILE A 305 -11.18 -45.17 -13.32
N LEU A 306 -12.40 -44.64 -13.35
CA LEU A 306 -13.61 -45.38 -12.96
C LEU A 306 -13.83 -46.61 -13.85
N ASN A 307 -13.72 -46.44 -15.17
CA ASN A 307 -13.83 -47.53 -16.15
C ASN A 307 -12.76 -48.60 -15.91
N TRP A 308 -11.52 -48.19 -15.63
CA TRP A 308 -10.43 -49.09 -15.29
C TRP A 308 -10.70 -49.87 -14.00
N VAL A 309 -11.15 -49.19 -12.94
CA VAL A 309 -11.53 -49.83 -11.66
C VAL A 309 -12.66 -50.84 -11.88
N GLN A 310 -13.63 -50.55 -12.73
CA GLN A 310 -14.78 -51.43 -13.00
C GLN A 310 -14.46 -52.64 -13.89
N HIS A 311 -13.59 -52.48 -14.89
CA HIS A 311 -13.44 -53.47 -15.98
C HIS A 311 -12.03 -54.08 -16.09
N GLY A 312 -11.04 -53.59 -15.35
CA GLY A 312 -9.78 -54.29 -15.07
C GLY A 312 -8.85 -54.60 -16.25
N ARG A 313 -8.67 -53.68 -17.21
CA ARG A 313 -7.77 -53.89 -18.37
C ARG A 313 -6.36 -53.33 -18.18
N GLU A 314 -6.13 -52.07 -18.56
CA GLU A 314 -4.86 -51.36 -18.42
C GLU A 314 -5.06 -50.03 -17.67
N PRO A 315 -4.12 -49.63 -16.80
CA PRO A 315 -4.22 -48.37 -16.07
C PRO A 315 -4.18 -47.18 -17.02
N PRO A 316 -5.05 -46.17 -16.83
CA PRO A 316 -5.03 -44.95 -17.63
C PRO A 316 -3.65 -44.26 -17.58
N PRO A 317 -3.28 -43.48 -18.60
CA PRO A 317 -1.97 -42.84 -18.68
C PRO A 317 -1.59 -42.01 -17.44
N CYS A 318 -2.54 -41.29 -16.84
CA CYS A 318 -2.31 -40.48 -15.64
C CYS A 318 -1.99 -41.34 -14.40
N THR A 319 -2.67 -42.48 -14.24
CA THR A 319 -2.41 -43.47 -13.19
C THR A 319 -1.06 -44.16 -13.40
N SER A 320 -0.73 -44.49 -14.66
CA SER A 320 0.57 -45.08 -15.04
C SER A 320 1.74 -44.14 -14.75
N ALA A 321 1.60 -42.84 -15.07
CA ALA A 321 2.62 -41.84 -14.76
C ALA A 321 2.87 -41.70 -13.25
N TYR A 322 1.80 -41.68 -12.45
CA TYR A 322 1.89 -41.66 -10.99
C TYR A 322 2.58 -42.92 -10.43
N LEU A 323 2.23 -44.11 -10.94
CA LEU A 323 2.83 -45.39 -10.53
C LEU A 323 4.34 -45.46 -10.79
N ASN A 324 4.81 -44.85 -11.88
CA ASN A 324 6.22 -44.84 -12.27
C ASN A 324 7.06 -43.79 -11.51
N GLY A 325 6.47 -43.06 -10.55
CA GLY A 325 7.15 -42.00 -9.80
C GLY A 325 7.40 -40.73 -10.61
N SER A 326 6.80 -40.59 -11.80
CA SER A 326 6.91 -39.39 -12.63
C SER A 326 5.97 -38.29 -12.12
N SER A 327 6.41 -37.04 -12.18
CA SER A 327 5.55 -35.90 -11.84
C SER A 327 4.39 -35.81 -12.83
N THR A 328 3.15 -35.87 -12.33
CA THR A 328 1.98 -35.63 -13.16
C THR A 328 1.90 -34.14 -13.53
N ILE A 329 1.42 -33.83 -14.74
CA ILE A 329 1.21 -32.45 -15.23
C ILE A 329 0.34 -31.61 -14.28
N TYR A 330 -0.50 -32.28 -13.51
CA TYR A 330 -1.41 -31.73 -12.52
C TYR A 330 -0.69 -31.00 -11.37
N PHE A 331 0.43 -31.53 -10.85
CA PHE A 331 1.16 -30.86 -9.77
C PHE A 331 1.72 -29.49 -10.21
N ALA A 332 2.27 -29.44 -11.43
CA ALA A 332 2.80 -28.21 -11.98
C ALA A 332 1.68 -27.18 -12.26
N LEU A 333 0.53 -27.64 -12.77
CA LEU A 333 -0.66 -26.80 -12.95
C LEU A 333 -1.17 -26.23 -11.62
N ALA A 334 -1.21 -27.01 -10.54
CA ALA A 334 -1.64 -26.53 -9.23
C ALA A 334 -0.74 -25.42 -8.69
N ASN A 335 0.59 -25.58 -8.77
CA ASN A 335 1.54 -24.57 -8.33
C ASN A 335 1.43 -23.26 -9.15
N ILE A 336 1.18 -23.38 -10.45
CA ILE A 336 0.95 -22.21 -11.33
C ILE A 336 -0.33 -21.48 -10.93
N LEU A 337 -1.41 -22.22 -10.64
CA LEU A 337 -2.68 -21.64 -10.20
C LEU A 337 -2.59 -21.00 -8.81
N ASP A 338 -1.78 -21.53 -7.90
CA ASP A 338 -1.49 -20.89 -6.61
C ASP A 338 -0.75 -19.56 -6.82
N THR A 339 0.29 -19.56 -7.66
CA THR A 339 1.03 -18.33 -7.99
C THR A 339 0.13 -17.28 -8.64
N TYR A 340 -0.80 -17.72 -9.50
CA TYR A 340 -1.82 -16.87 -10.11
C TYR A 340 -2.84 -16.35 -9.08
N ALA A 341 -3.18 -17.15 -8.07
CA ALA A 341 -4.05 -16.72 -6.98
C ALA A 341 -3.35 -15.76 -6.01
N GLU A 342 -2.05 -15.79 -5.88
CA GLU A 342 -1.30 -14.96 -4.92
C GLU A 342 -0.95 -13.56 -5.47
N THR A 343 -1.12 -13.33 -6.77
CA THR A 343 -0.54 -12.17 -7.48
C THR A 343 -1.31 -10.85 -7.40
N ILE A 344 -2.33 -10.69 -6.54
CA ILE A 344 -2.88 -9.42 -5.96
C ILE A 344 -4.29 -9.69 -5.39
N ASP A 345 -4.53 -9.37 -4.11
CA ASP A 345 -5.89 -9.25 -3.57
C ASP A 345 -6.38 -7.81 -3.70
N PRO A 346 -7.44 -7.51 -4.49
CA PRO A 346 -7.97 -6.14 -4.58
C PRO A 346 -8.50 -5.61 -3.25
N ARG A 347 -8.71 -6.45 -2.22
CA ARG A 347 -8.97 -6.03 -0.84
C ARG A 347 -7.72 -5.62 -0.05
N GLN A 348 -6.53 -6.06 -0.46
CA GLN A 348 -5.27 -5.84 0.27
C GLN A 348 -4.97 -4.36 0.51
N PHE A 349 -5.38 -3.47 -0.39
CA PHE A 349 -5.05 -2.05 -0.35
C PHE A 349 -6.18 -1.16 0.15
N ASN A 350 -7.29 -1.76 0.62
CA ASN A 350 -8.41 -1.01 1.18
C ASN A 350 -8.26 -0.80 2.68
N TYR A 351 -8.83 0.30 3.15
CA TYR A 351 -8.85 0.70 4.54
C TYR A 351 -10.27 0.92 5.02
N PHE A 352 -10.54 0.55 6.27
CA PHE A 352 -11.84 0.76 6.90
C PHE A 352 -11.66 1.31 8.32
N SER A 353 -12.72 1.93 8.84
CA SER A 353 -12.71 2.48 10.20
C SER A 353 -12.82 1.36 11.23
N THR A 354 -12.03 1.45 12.30
CA THR A 354 -12.08 0.57 13.47
C THR A 354 -13.47 0.52 14.13
N ARG A 355 -14.32 1.52 13.91
CA ARG A 355 -15.70 1.58 14.45
C ARG A 355 -16.75 1.20 13.41
N GLY A 356 -16.35 0.51 12.35
CA GLY A 356 -17.22 0.02 11.28
C GLY A 356 -17.59 1.10 10.26
N GLY A 357 -18.63 0.82 9.48
CA GLY A 357 -19.07 1.63 8.36
C GLY A 357 -18.87 0.93 7.01
N ASN A 358 -19.63 1.38 6.01
CA ASN A 358 -19.67 0.76 4.69
C ASN A 358 -18.55 1.25 3.75
N GLU A 359 -17.86 2.32 4.14
CA GLU A 359 -16.81 2.92 3.33
C GLU A 359 -15.55 2.05 3.37
N ARG A 360 -14.94 1.89 2.19
CA ARG A 360 -13.62 1.33 1.98
C ARG A 360 -12.82 2.35 1.22
N LEU A 361 -11.77 2.85 1.85
CA LEU A 361 -10.95 3.92 1.31
C LEU A 361 -9.68 3.35 0.69
N SER A 362 -9.21 4.00 -0.36
CA SER A 362 -7.86 3.83 -0.89
C SER A 362 -6.81 4.36 0.09
N PHE A 363 -5.52 4.13 -0.19
CA PHE A 363 -4.45 4.71 0.63
C PHE A 363 -4.46 6.25 0.58
N GLU A 364 -4.56 6.84 -0.60
CA GLU A 364 -4.69 8.29 -0.81
C GLU A 364 -5.87 8.87 -0.02
N GLU A 365 -7.05 8.26 -0.14
CA GLU A 365 -8.25 8.69 0.56
C GLU A 365 -8.06 8.62 2.07
N THR A 366 -7.47 7.54 2.57
CA THR A 366 -7.17 7.35 3.99
C THR A 366 -6.19 8.40 4.52
N VAL A 367 -5.12 8.68 3.77
CA VAL A 367 -4.11 9.68 4.14
C VAL A 367 -4.73 11.07 4.20
N LEU A 368 -5.49 11.47 3.18
CA LEU A 368 -6.10 12.80 3.13
C LEU A 368 -7.27 12.98 4.11
N THR A 369 -8.02 11.93 4.40
CA THR A 369 -9.15 11.97 5.35
C THR A 369 -8.65 11.99 6.80
N GLY A 370 -7.65 11.17 7.14
CA GLY A 370 -7.08 11.09 8.48
C GLY A 370 -7.98 10.37 9.49
N LEU A 371 -9.02 11.04 10.02
CA LEU A 371 -9.96 10.48 11.00
C LEU A 371 -11.28 10.11 10.31
N ALA A 372 -11.82 8.94 10.61
CA ALA A 372 -13.09 8.52 10.01
C ALA A 372 -14.27 9.37 10.54
N PRO A 373 -15.34 9.59 9.75
CA PRO A 373 -16.49 10.40 10.16
C PRO A 373 -17.19 9.91 11.44
N ASN A 374 -17.15 8.61 11.73
CA ASN A 374 -17.68 8.01 12.97
C ASN A 374 -16.72 8.12 14.17
N GLY A 375 -15.62 8.87 14.03
CA GLY A 375 -14.57 9.05 15.03
C GLY A 375 -13.65 7.84 15.21
N GLY A 376 -13.78 6.81 14.39
CA GLY A 376 -12.86 5.67 14.36
C GLY A 376 -11.58 5.97 13.58
N LEU A 377 -10.63 5.04 13.66
CA LEU A 377 -9.33 5.15 13.01
C LEU A 377 -9.25 4.20 11.82
N TYR A 378 -8.63 4.63 10.72
CA TYR A 378 -8.45 3.73 9.57
C TYR A 378 -7.37 2.68 9.84
N ILE A 379 -7.66 1.44 9.49
CA ILE A 379 -6.76 0.28 9.49
C ILE A 379 -6.91 -0.48 8.16
N PRO A 380 -5.87 -1.21 7.69
CA PRO A 380 -5.99 -2.00 6.47
C PRO A 380 -6.97 -3.16 6.66
N GLU A 381 -7.70 -3.52 5.60
CA GLU A 381 -8.60 -4.71 5.60
C GLU A 381 -7.84 -6.00 5.94
N SER A 382 -6.59 -6.11 5.53
CA SER A 382 -5.70 -7.21 5.89
C SER A 382 -4.28 -6.71 6.15
N ILE A 383 -3.61 -7.33 7.12
CA ILE A 383 -2.17 -7.11 7.32
C ILE A 383 -1.45 -8.02 6.31
N PRO A 384 -0.63 -7.47 5.39
CA PRO A 384 0.08 -8.27 4.40
C PRO A 384 1.11 -9.18 5.07
N ALA A 385 1.24 -10.41 4.55
CA ALA A 385 2.36 -11.29 4.90
C ALA A 385 3.64 -10.82 4.21
N LEU A 386 4.79 -11.12 4.81
CA LEU A 386 6.09 -10.87 4.18
C LEU A 386 6.33 -11.80 2.97
N PRO A 387 6.94 -11.31 1.88
CA PRO A 387 7.36 -12.14 0.75
C PRO A 387 8.30 -13.26 1.19
N ALA A 388 8.23 -14.45 0.60
CA ALA A 388 9.01 -15.61 1.06
C ALA A 388 10.54 -15.41 1.11
N ASP A 389 11.08 -14.48 0.30
CA ASP A 389 12.49 -14.16 0.19
C ASP A 389 12.89 -12.82 0.85
N TRP A 390 12.02 -12.22 1.67
CA TRP A 390 12.27 -10.93 2.31
C TRP A 390 13.57 -10.92 3.13
N GLN A 391 13.87 -12.01 3.85
CA GLN A 391 15.06 -12.10 4.71
C GLN A 391 16.36 -12.07 3.90
N THR A 392 16.37 -12.65 2.71
CA THR A 392 17.56 -12.69 1.86
C THR A 392 17.69 -11.42 1.03
N GLN A 393 16.59 -10.92 0.47
CA GLN A 393 16.60 -9.73 -0.36
C GLN A 393 16.83 -8.44 0.45
N TRP A 394 16.11 -8.26 1.56
CA TRP A 394 16.07 -6.97 2.26
C TRP A 394 17.28 -6.75 3.17
N LYS A 395 18.09 -7.79 3.41
CA LYS A 395 19.27 -7.73 4.28
C LYS A 395 20.27 -6.65 3.89
N SER A 396 20.40 -6.36 2.59
CA SER A 396 21.31 -5.34 2.06
C SER A 396 20.64 -4.02 1.72
N TYR A 397 19.35 -3.86 2.03
CA TYR A 397 18.61 -2.66 1.65
C TYR A 397 19.01 -1.49 2.55
N SER A 398 19.19 -0.33 1.90
CA SER A 398 19.19 0.96 2.56
C SER A 398 17.82 1.26 3.17
N PHE A 399 17.75 2.26 4.06
CA PHE A 399 16.48 2.70 4.63
C PHE A 399 15.45 3.10 3.57
N VAL A 400 15.91 3.69 2.45
CA VAL A 400 15.06 4.08 1.32
C VAL A 400 14.50 2.83 0.61
N GLU A 401 15.34 1.85 0.30
CA GLU A 401 14.89 0.61 -0.36
C GLU A 401 13.94 -0.19 0.53
N LEU A 402 14.24 -0.27 1.82
CA LEU A 402 13.38 -0.93 2.80
C LEU A 402 12.05 -0.21 2.96
N SER A 403 12.05 1.13 2.96
CA SER A 403 10.81 1.91 2.93
C SER A 403 9.99 1.58 1.69
N VAL A 404 10.59 1.60 0.50
CA VAL A 404 9.85 1.27 -0.74
C VAL A 404 9.27 -0.14 -0.66
N ALA A 405 10.04 -1.13 -0.19
CA ALA A 405 9.59 -2.50 -0.06
C ALA A 405 8.41 -2.67 0.91
N VAL A 406 8.53 -2.13 2.14
CA VAL A 406 7.49 -2.23 3.18
C VAL A 406 6.24 -1.44 2.80
N LEU A 407 6.40 -0.20 2.33
CA LEU A 407 5.27 0.67 1.95
C LEU A 407 4.49 0.08 0.76
N SER A 408 5.16 -0.54 -0.21
CA SER A 408 4.52 -1.17 -1.38
C SER A 408 3.58 -2.33 -1.02
N LEU A 409 3.72 -2.94 0.17
CA LEU A 409 2.81 -3.99 0.63
C LEU A 409 1.43 -3.44 1.07
N TYR A 410 1.35 -2.12 1.32
CA TYR A 410 0.17 -1.42 1.81
C TYR A 410 -0.37 -0.37 0.82
N ILE A 411 0.37 -0.08 -0.25
CA ILE A 411 0.03 0.96 -1.23
C ILE A 411 -0.08 0.33 -2.61
N SER A 412 -1.23 0.48 -3.25
CA SER A 412 -1.42 0.04 -4.63
C SER A 412 -0.50 0.81 -5.58
N ARG A 413 0.11 0.09 -6.54
CA ARG A 413 0.93 0.68 -7.61
C ARG A 413 0.15 1.63 -8.51
N GLU A 414 -1.17 1.49 -8.56
CA GLU A 414 -2.09 2.40 -9.25
C GLU A 414 -2.18 3.77 -8.53
N GLU A 415 -2.06 3.74 -7.20
CA GLU A 415 -2.10 4.94 -6.37
C GLU A 415 -0.74 5.62 -6.29
N ILE A 416 0.36 4.89 -6.19
CA ILE A 416 1.72 5.46 -6.26
C ILE A 416 2.59 4.46 -7.00
N SER A 417 3.14 4.86 -8.14
CA SER A 417 4.07 3.99 -8.88
C SER A 417 5.33 3.72 -8.05
N GLU A 418 6.04 2.63 -8.31
CA GLU A 418 7.28 2.31 -7.58
C GLU A 418 8.33 3.43 -7.72
N ALA A 419 8.42 4.03 -8.90
CA ALA A 419 9.32 5.16 -9.18
C ALA A 419 8.93 6.41 -8.37
N ASP A 420 7.64 6.75 -8.34
CA ASP A 420 7.14 7.88 -7.55
C ASP A 420 7.33 7.63 -6.05
N LEU A 421 7.04 6.41 -5.57
CA LEU A 421 7.21 6.04 -4.17
C LEU A 421 8.68 6.15 -3.76
N ARG A 422 9.60 5.63 -4.60
CA ARG A 422 11.03 5.76 -4.37
C ARG A 422 11.48 7.22 -4.33
N ALA A 423 11.02 8.05 -5.26
CA ALA A 423 11.33 9.47 -5.28
C ALA A 423 10.78 10.19 -4.03
N LEU A 424 9.55 9.87 -3.59
CA LEU A 424 8.94 10.42 -2.38
C LEU A 424 9.72 10.03 -1.13
N VAL A 425 10.07 8.76 -0.97
CA VAL A 425 10.86 8.25 0.15
C VAL A 425 12.23 8.90 0.18
N GLN A 426 12.93 8.97 -0.96
CA GLN A 426 14.24 9.60 -1.05
C GLN A 426 14.17 11.09 -0.67
N LYS A 427 13.19 11.83 -1.21
CA LYS A 427 12.93 13.24 -0.86
C LYS A 427 12.60 13.41 0.64
N SER A 428 11.95 12.44 1.25
CA SER A 428 11.54 12.49 2.67
C SER A 428 12.71 12.32 3.62
N TYR A 429 13.62 11.40 3.30
CA TYR A 429 14.70 11.03 4.21
C TYR A 429 16.04 11.70 3.90
N GLN A 430 16.16 12.48 2.81
CA GLN A 430 17.38 13.24 2.49
C GLN A 430 17.78 14.28 3.56
N SER A 431 16.83 14.73 4.39
CA SER A 431 17.07 15.73 5.45
C SER A 431 17.59 15.11 6.75
N PHE A 432 17.73 13.79 6.80
CA PHE A 432 18.32 13.09 7.93
C PHE A 432 19.84 13.13 7.83
N ARG A 433 20.47 13.36 8.97
CA ARG A 433 21.91 13.64 9.05
C ARG A 433 22.77 12.40 9.21
N HIS A 434 22.14 11.26 9.47
CA HIS A 434 22.79 9.97 9.47
C HIS A 434 22.43 9.22 8.18
N PRO A 435 23.40 8.60 7.48
CA PRO A 435 23.13 7.89 6.22
C PRO A 435 22.11 6.75 6.37
N ASP A 436 22.13 6.05 7.52
CA ASP A 436 21.17 4.99 7.81
C ASP A 436 19.77 5.49 8.22
N VAL A 437 19.58 6.81 8.37
CA VAL A 437 18.36 7.47 8.88
C VAL A 437 18.07 7.15 10.36
N ALA A 438 18.10 5.88 10.75
CA ALA A 438 17.86 5.35 12.08
C ALA A 438 18.97 4.34 12.50
N PRO A 439 20.18 4.80 12.85
CA PRO A 439 21.27 3.91 13.22
C PRO A 439 21.00 3.14 14.52
N LEU A 440 21.56 1.92 14.58
CA LEU A 440 21.50 1.05 15.76
C LEU A 440 22.84 1.12 16.51
N LYS A 441 22.80 1.59 17.75
CA LYS A 441 23.97 1.74 18.61
C LYS A 441 24.00 0.66 19.69
N LYS A 442 25.09 -0.10 19.76
CA LYS A 442 25.31 -1.08 20.85
C LYS A 442 25.62 -0.33 22.14
N LEU A 443 24.86 -0.59 23.21
CA LEU A 443 25.17 -0.10 24.57
C LEU A 443 26.03 -1.11 25.32
N ASP A 444 25.65 -2.39 25.26
CA ASP A 444 26.38 -3.52 25.82
C ASP A 444 26.05 -4.80 25.04
N ASP A 445 26.46 -5.96 25.57
CA ASP A 445 26.32 -7.24 24.89
C ASP A 445 24.88 -7.68 24.57
N LYS A 446 23.88 -7.15 25.27
CA LYS A 446 22.46 -7.53 25.10
C LYS A 446 21.54 -6.35 24.84
N ARG A 447 22.02 -5.11 24.94
CA ARG A 447 21.20 -3.90 24.84
C ARG A 447 21.72 -2.97 23.75
N TYR A 448 20.78 -2.53 22.91
CA TYR A 448 21.01 -1.63 21.79
C TYR A 448 20.03 -0.46 21.87
N VAL A 449 20.42 0.68 21.31
CA VAL A 449 19.57 1.85 21.12
C VAL A 449 19.39 2.10 19.63
N LEU A 450 18.15 2.20 19.18
CA LEU A 450 17.80 2.64 17.84
C LEU A 450 17.59 4.17 17.89
N GLU A 451 18.54 4.92 17.33
CA GLU A 451 18.50 6.38 17.37
C GLU A 451 17.58 6.93 16.29
N LEU A 452 16.41 7.46 16.67
CA LEU A 452 15.40 7.97 15.74
C LEU A 452 15.43 9.50 15.61
N PHE A 453 16.45 10.16 16.15
CA PHE A 453 16.51 11.61 16.28
C PHE A 453 17.43 12.29 15.25
N HIS A 454 17.83 11.61 14.18
CA HIS A 454 18.73 12.18 13.17
C HIS A 454 18.02 13.06 12.11
N GLY A 455 16.68 13.12 12.18
CA GLY A 455 15.85 13.98 11.34
C GLY A 455 15.98 15.48 11.69
N PRO A 456 15.36 16.37 10.90
CA PRO A 456 15.56 17.82 10.99
C PRO A 456 15.15 18.46 12.33
N THR A 457 14.28 17.82 13.10
CA THR A 457 13.78 18.35 14.38
C THR A 457 14.27 17.58 15.59
N PHE A 458 15.22 16.66 15.38
CA PHE A 458 15.87 15.89 16.43
C PHE A 458 14.93 14.98 17.22
N ALA A 459 13.87 14.47 16.59
CA ALA A 459 12.91 13.56 17.21
C ALA A 459 12.35 12.54 16.21
N PHE A 460 11.94 11.37 16.71
CA PHE A 460 11.44 10.25 15.90
C PHE A 460 10.25 10.60 15.00
N LYS A 461 9.47 11.61 15.39
CA LYS A 461 8.31 12.08 14.62
C LYS A 461 8.69 12.54 13.21
N ASP A 462 9.95 12.92 13.01
CA ASP A 462 10.49 13.28 11.69
C ASP A 462 10.33 12.14 10.68
N VAL A 463 10.52 10.87 11.09
CA VAL A 463 10.42 9.72 10.18
C VAL A 463 9.04 9.69 9.51
N ALA A 464 7.99 9.83 10.31
CA ALA A 464 6.63 9.84 9.82
C ALA A 464 6.26 11.14 9.10
N LEU A 465 6.62 12.30 9.67
CA LEU A 465 6.09 13.59 9.22
C LEU A 465 6.78 14.13 7.96
N GLN A 466 8.04 13.80 7.72
CA GLN A 466 8.69 14.12 6.45
C GLN A 466 8.01 13.37 5.29
N LEU A 467 7.70 12.07 5.46
CA LEU A 467 6.99 11.30 4.46
C LEU A 467 5.55 11.77 4.28
N LEU A 468 4.81 11.99 5.37
CA LEU A 468 3.42 12.45 5.32
C LEU A 468 3.29 13.78 4.58
N GLY A 469 4.19 14.73 4.80
CA GLY A 469 4.14 16.01 4.11
C GLY A 469 4.39 15.91 2.60
N ASN A 470 5.30 15.03 2.19
CA ASN A 470 5.51 14.73 0.77
C ASN A 470 4.31 13.99 0.14
N LEU A 471 3.67 13.08 0.88
CA LEU A 471 2.45 12.39 0.42
C LEU A 471 1.29 13.36 0.22
N PHE A 472 1.05 14.29 1.16
CA PHE A 472 0.02 15.31 1.00
C PHE A 472 0.26 16.17 -0.23
N GLU A 473 1.49 16.68 -0.41
CA GLU A 473 1.86 17.47 -1.58
C GLU A 473 1.63 16.68 -2.88
N PHE A 474 2.09 15.44 -2.94
CA PHE A 474 1.94 14.56 -4.10
C PHE A 474 0.47 14.36 -4.48
N PHE A 475 -0.38 13.99 -3.51
CA PHE A 475 -1.80 13.76 -3.79
C PHE A 475 -2.55 15.04 -4.17
N LEU A 476 -2.27 16.17 -3.51
CA LEU A 476 -2.91 17.44 -3.83
C LEU A 476 -2.49 17.95 -5.22
N LEU A 477 -1.20 17.86 -5.56
CA LEU A 477 -0.73 18.21 -6.90
C LEU A 477 -1.38 17.34 -7.97
N ARG A 478 -1.47 16.03 -7.73
CA ARG A 478 -2.14 15.10 -8.66
C ARG A 478 -3.63 15.40 -8.83
N ARG A 479 -4.36 15.65 -7.74
CA ARG A 479 -5.78 16.04 -7.81
C ARG A 479 -5.97 17.35 -8.55
N ASN A 480 -5.12 18.34 -8.29
CA ASN A 480 -5.19 19.64 -8.94
C ASN A 480 -4.83 19.60 -10.42
N ALA A 481 -3.88 18.75 -10.82
CA ALA A 481 -3.53 18.56 -12.23
C ALA A 481 -4.67 17.98 -13.08
N ARG A 482 -5.65 17.32 -12.46
CA ARG A 482 -6.85 16.77 -13.11
C ARG A 482 -7.99 17.78 -13.23
N LYS A 483 -7.88 18.96 -12.61
CA LYS A 483 -8.93 19.98 -12.63
C LYS A 483 -8.89 20.82 -13.90
N ALA A 484 -10.06 21.30 -14.34
CA ALA A 484 -10.13 22.16 -15.51
C ALA A 484 -9.54 23.55 -15.21
N SER A 485 -9.08 24.24 -16.25
CA SER A 485 -8.60 25.61 -16.12
C SER A 485 -9.72 26.53 -15.60
N GLY A 486 -9.50 27.16 -14.45
CA GLY A 486 -10.48 28.02 -13.77
C GLY A 486 -11.17 27.37 -12.55
N ASP A 487 -11.06 26.05 -12.37
CA ASP A 487 -11.56 25.39 -11.17
C ASP A 487 -10.75 25.79 -9.93
N LYS A 488 -11.42 25.85 -8.78
CA LYS A 488 -10.75 26.09 -7.50
C LYS A 488 -9.81 24.92 -7.19
N GLN A 489 -8.52 25.23 -7.09
CA GLN A 489 -7.51 24.29 -6.64
C GLN A 489 -7.85 23.79 -5.23
N GLU A 490 -7.62 22.50 -5.01
CA GLU A 490 -7.65 21.87 -3.71
C GLU A 490 -6.44 22.32 -2.91
N LYS A 491 -6.72 22.81 -1.71
CA LYS A 491 -5.73 23.16 -0.71
C LYS A 491 -6.03 22.43 0.60
N LEU A 492 -5.01 22.29 1.42
CA LEU A 492 -5.11 21.73 2.77
C LEU A 492 -4.64 22.77 3.78
N THR A 493 -5.51 23.15 4.71
CA THR A 493 -5.17 24.05 5.81
C THR A 493 -4.91 23.23 7.06
N VAL A 494 -3.65 22.93 7.33
CA VAL A 494 -3.28 22.16 8.52
C VAL A 494 -3.38 23.03 9.76
N VAL A 495 -4.12 22.58 10.77
CA VAL A 495 -4.21 23.26 12.06
C VAL A 495 -3.87 22.28 13.18
N GLY A 496 -3.01 22.70 14.11
CA GLY A 496 -2.60 21.86 15.25
C GLY A 496 -2.25 22.68 16.49
N ALA A 497 -2.26 22.01 17.64
CA ALA A 497 -1.78 22.55 18.91
C ALA A 497 -0.56 21.76 19.37
N THR A 498 0.39 22.42 20.04
CA THR A 498 1.59 21.74 20.54
C THR A 498 2.11 22.31 21.85
N SER A 499 2.76 21.46 22.63
CA SER A 499 3.64 21.81 23.75
C SER A 499 5.12 21.92 23.32
N GLY A 500 5.45 21.69 22.04
CA GLY A 500 6.79 21.84 21.47
C GLY A 500 7.08 20.87 20.33
N ASP A 501 7.50 19.64 20.66
CA ASP A 501 8.06 18.66 19.72
C ASP A 501 7.19 18.30 18.51
N THR A 502 5.88 18.11 18.74
CA THR A 502 4.99 17.68 17.65
C THR A 502 4.83 18.80 16.63
N GLY A 503 4.81 20.06 17.08
CA GLY A 503 4.70 21.22 16.21
C GLY A 503 5.92 21.39 15.32
N SER A 504 7.13 21.24 15.88
CA SER A 504 8.37 21.34 15.08
C SER A 504 8.38 20.31 13.96
N ALA A 505 8.12 19.04 14.26
CA ALA A 505 8.16 17.97 13.26
C ALA A 505 7.07 18.15 12.17
N ALA A 506 5.87 18.64 12.54
CA ALA A 506 4.81 18.95 11.57
C ALA A 506 5.19 20.14 10.66
N ILE A 507 5.75 21.21 11.23
CA ILE A 507 6.23 22.37 10.49
C ILE A 507 7.32 21.96 9.49
N TYR A 508 8.33 21.21 9.92
CA TYR A 508 9.39 20.78 9.01
C TYR A 508 8.91 19.76 7.97
N GLY A 509 7.86 18.98 8.25
CA GLY A 509 7.25 18.09 7.26
C GLY A 509 6.46 18.86 6.19
N LEU A 510 5.85 20.00 6.55
CA LEU A 510 4.94 20.75 5.70
C LEU A 510 5.46 22.09 5.19
N ARG A 511 6.62 22.55 5.65
CA ARG A 511 7.23 23.78 5.13
C ARG A 511 7.48 23.67 3.63
N ASN A 512 7.18 24.74 2.92
CA ASN A 512 7.35 24.86 1.47
C ASN A 512 6.68 23.73 0.66
N LYS A 513 5.51 23.26 1.10
CA LYS A 513 4.70 22.29 0.35
C LYS A 513 3.62 22.99 -0.45
N ALA A 514 3.51 22.64 -1.73
CA ALA A 514 2.50 23.23 -2.61
C ALA A 514 1.08 22.89 -2.15
N ASN A 515 0.18 23.88 -2.18
CA ASN A 515 -1.23 23.75 -1.81
C ASN A 515 -1.49 23.38 -0.34
N ILE A 516 -0.51 23.60 0.54
CA ILE A 516 -0.64 23.33 1.98
C ILE A 516 -0.20 24.55 2.76
N SER A 517 -1.03 25.00 3.70
CA SER A 517 -0.67 25.99 4.71
C SER A 517 -0.77 25.35 6.10
N ILE A 518 0.14 25.66 7.02
CA ILE A 518 0.18 25.06 8.36
C ILE A 518 0.12 26.15 9.44
N PHE A 519 -0.81 25.99 10.37
CA PHE A 519 -1.06 26.86 11.52
C PHE A 519 -0.87 26.07 12.81
N ILE A 520 0.19 26.38 13.56
CA ILE A 520 0.51 25.71 14.83
C ILE A 520 0.31 26.66 16.00
N LEU A 521 -0.67 26.33 16.84
CA LEU A 521 -0.95 27.00 18.10
C LEU A 521 -0.04 26.45 19.20
N HIS A 522 0.61 27.34 19.93
CA HIS A 522 1.40 26.99 21.11
C HIS A 522 1.20 28.03 22.22
N PRO A 523 1.23 27.60 23.51
CA PRO A 523 1.10 28.53 24.62
C PRO A 523 2.33 29.43 24.74
N LYS A 524 2.11 30.74 24.66
CA LYS A 524 3.16 31.75 24.70
C LYS A 524 3.97 31.65 26.00
N GLY A 525 5.28 31.48 25.87
CA GLY A 525 6.21 31.40 27.00
C GLY A 525 6.13 30.10 27.82
N ARG A 526 5.45 29.06 27.32
CA ARG A 526 5.34 27.74 27.98
C ARG A 526 5.89 26.58 27.15
N VAL A 527 6.61 26.88 26.08
CA VAL A 527 7.36 25.91 25.27
C VAL A 527 8.84 26.16 25.52
N SER A 528 9.67 25.10 25.56
CA SER A 528 11.11 25.29 25.79
C SER A 528 11.72 26.18 24.69
N PRO A 529 12.76 26.98 25.00
CA PRO A 529 13.34 27.91 24.03
C PRO A 529 13.81 27.24 22.73
N ILE A 530 14.39 26.03 22.83
CA ILE A 530 14.87 25.27 21.67
C ILE A 530 13.68 24.82 20.81
N GLN A 531 12.64 24.23 21.41
CA GLN A 531 11.46 23.77 20.67
C GLN A 531 10.71 24.93 20.03
N GLU A 532 10.53 26.04 20.74
CA GLU A 532 9.93 27.26 20.20
C GLU A 532 10.77 27.80 19.03
N ALA A 533 12.10 27.86 19.15
CA ALA A 533 12.96 28.33 18.08
C ALA A 533 12.91 27.39 16.85
N GLN A 534 12.87 26.07 17.04
CA GLN A 534 12.67 25.13 15.93
C GLN A 534 11.38 25.43 15.15
N MET A 535 10.30 25.82 15.82
CA MET A 535 9.05 26.15 15.13
C MET A 535 9.10 27.53 14.48
N THR A 536 9.54 28.53 15.23
CA THR A 536 9.35 29.96 14.90
C THR A 536 10.43 30.52 13.99
N THR A 537 11.58 29.87 13.85
CA THR A 537 12.66 30.29 12.93
C THR A 537 12.49 29.75 11.50
N VAL A 538 11.44 28.95 11.26
CA VAL A 538 11.00 28.54 9.93
C VAL A 538 10.17 29.67 9.30
N THR A 539 10.75 30.38 8.34
CA THR A 539 10.15 31.59 7.74
C THR A 539 9.47 31.33 6.39
N ASP A 540 9.29 30.07 6.01
CA ASP A 540 8.59 29.67 4.78
C ASP A 540 7.16 30.25 4.76
N ALA A 541 6.72 30.73 3.60
CA ALA A 541 5.50 31.53 3.49
C ALA A 541 4.22 30.79 3.91
N ASN A 542 4.21 29.46 3.83
CA ASN A 542 3.08 28.62 4.18
C ASN A 542 3.06 28.17 5.66
N VAL A 543 4.00 28.64 6.48
CA VAL A 543 4.13 28.29 7.90
C VAL A 543 3.72 29.45 8.79
N HIS A 544 2.76 29.20 9.68
CA HIS A 544 2.18 30.19 10.57
C HIS A 544 2.20 29.70 12.01
N ASN A 545 3.11 30.26 12.81
CA ASN A 545 3.18 29.98 14.25
C ASN A 545 2.28 30.95 15.01
N ILE A 546 1.36 30.42 15.82
CA ILE A 546 0.40 31.20 16.60
C ILE A 546 0.73 31.04 18.09
N ALA A 547 1.31 32.08 18.68
CA ALA A 547 1.59 32.12 20.12
C ALA A 547 0.36 32.63 20.87
N VAL A 548 -0.34 31.73 21.56
CA VAL A 548 -1.55 32.03 22.31
C VAL A 548 -1.19 32.38 23.75
N LYS A 549 -1.61 33.55 24.24
CA LYS A 549 -1.52 33.88 25.67
C LYS A 549 -2.55 33.06 26.47
N GLY A 550 -2.22 31.82 26.75
CA GLY A 550 -3.05 30.84 27.45
C GLY A 550 -2.24 29.59 27.82
N THR A 551 -2.93 28.48 27.99
CA THR A 551 -2.38 27.15 28.29
C THR A 551 -2.34 26.25 27.05
N PHE A 552 -1.66 25.10 27.15
CA PHE A 552 -1.71 24.10 26.08
C PHE A 552 -3.14 23.56 25.89
N ASP A 553 -3.89 23.39 26.98
CA ASP A 553 -5.29 22.94 26.92
C ASP A 553 -6.17 23.94 26.17
N ASP A 554 -5.95 25.24 26.35
CA ASP A 554 -6.64 26.28 25.59
C ASP A 554 -6.37 26.16 24.08
N CYS A 555 -5.09 25.98 23.71
CA CYS A 555 -4.71 25.75 22.31
C CYS A 555 -5.42 24.50 21.75
N GLN A 556 -5.41 23.40 22.50
CA GLN A 556 -6.04 22.15 22.09
C GLN A 556 -7.57 22.29 21.98
N ALA A 557 -8.21 23.01 22.91
CA ALA A 557 -9.64 23.27 22.88
C ALA A 557 -10.04 24.09 21.65
N MET A 558 -9.30 25.15 21.32
CA MET A 558 -9.56 25.95 20.12
C MET A 558 -9.41 25.13 18.84
N VAL A 559 -8.38 24.29 18.73
CA VAL A 559 -8.22 23.40 17.57
C VAL A 559 -9.41 22.44 17.46
N LYS A 560 -9.84 21.81 18.55
CA LYS A 560 -11.03 20.94 18.56
C LYS A 560 -12.29 21.69 18.10
N SER A 561 -12.49 22.91 18.59
CA SER A 561 -13.62 23.76 18.21
C SER A 561 -13.57 24.16 16.73
N LEU A 562 -12.38 24.44 16.17
CA LEU A 562 -12.22 24.70 14.73
C LEU A 562 -12.62 23.50 13.87
N PHE A 563 -12.23 22.28 14.26
CA PHE A 563 -12.64 21.06 13.55
C PHE A 563 -14.13 20.75 13.70
N GLY A 564 -14.75 21.15 14.83
CA GLY A 564 -16.19 21.02 15.07
C GLY A 564 -17.05 22.03 14.29
N ASP A 565 -16.44 23.11 13.78
CA ASP A 565 -17.12 24.10 12.93
C ASP A 565 -17.17 23.60 11.48
N THR A 566 -18.29 22.99 11.11
CA THR A 566 -18.47 22.37 9.79
C THR A 566 -18.43 23.38 8.65
N THR A 567 -18.90 24.61 8.85
CA THR A 567 -18.88 25.68 7.84
C THR A 567 -17.46 26.18 7.61
N PHE A 568 -16.73 26.45 8.69
CA PHE A 568 -15.34 26.88 8.60
C PHE A 568 -14.46 25.77 7.99
N ASN A 569 -14.66 24.52 8.41
CA ASN A 569 -13.93 23.38 7.87
C ASN A 569 -14.23 23.14 6.38
N ALA A 570 -15.49 23.20 5.95
CA ALA A 570 -15.83 23.07 4.53
C ALA A 570 -15.20 24.19 3.67
N THR A 571 -15.07 25.40 4.23
CA THR A 571 -14.53 26.58 3.52
C THR A 571 -13.01 26.51 3.39
N HIS A 572 -12.31 26.20 4.48
CA HIS A 572 -10.84 26.24 4.56
C HIS A 572 -10.17 24.87 4.43
N ARG A 573 -10.95 23.78 4.38
CA ARG A 573 -10.46 22.39 4.30
C ARG A 573 -9.43 22.10 5.38
N LEU A 574 -9.88 22.14 6.64
CA LEU A 574 -8.98 21.92 7.76
C LEU A 574 -8.46 20.48 7.75
N GLY A 575 -7.15 20.36 7.73
CA GLY A 575 -6.42 19.10 7.87
C GLY A 575 -5.75 19.02 9.23
N ALA A 576 -5.59 17.80 9.73
CA ALA A 576 -4.94 17.57 11.01
C ALA A 576 -3.68 16.70 10.79
N VAL A 577 -2.54 17.09 11.33
CA VAL A 577 -1.29 16.30 11.30
C VAL A 577 -1.20 15.43 12.55
N ASN A 578 -2.29 14.73 12.83
CA ASN A 578 -2.50 14.06 14.10
C ASN A 578 -1.73 12.74 14.16
N SER A 579 -1.46 12.24 15.37
CA SER A 579 -0.81 10.95 15.62
C SER A 579 -1.57 9.74 15.08
N ILE A 580 -2.79 9.95 14.62
CA ILE A 580 -3.71 8.91 14.16
C ILE A 580 -3.68 8.66 12.65
N ASN A 581 -3.03 9.52 11.85
CA ASN A 581 -2.98 9.32 10.40
C ASN A 581 -2.26 7.99 10.07
N TRP A 582 -2.86 7.15 9.22
CA TRP A 582 -2.33 5.82 8.90
C TRP A 582 -0.89 5.86 8.34
N ALA A 583 -0.58 6.81 7.46
CA ALA A 583 0.76 6.92 6.86
C ALA A 583 1.85 7.15 7.91
N ARG A 584 1.52 7.71 9.08
CA ARG A 584 2.50 7.85 10.17
C ARG A 584 2.89 6.51 10.75
N ILE A 585 1.90 5.65 11.06
CA ILE A 585 2.14 4.32 11.61
C ILE A 585 2.91 3.48 10.60
N LEU A 586 2.49 3.54 9.33
CA LEU A 586 3.11 2.78 8.25
C LEU A 586 4.58 3.19 8.01
N ALA A 587 4.90 4.49 8.03
CA ALA A 587 6.29 4.96 7.91
C ALA A 587 7.18 4.45 9.06
N GLN A 588 6.62 4.37 10.26
CA GLN A 588 7.33 3.93 11.46
C GLN A 588 7.64 2.42 11.46
N THR A 589 6.87 1.61 10.74
CA THR A 589 7.11 0.16 10.62
C THR A 589 8.49 -0.14 10.04
N VAL A 590 9.02 0.74 9.17
CA VAL A 590 10.29 0.53 8.45
C VAL A 590 11.49 0.37 9.38
N TYR A 591 11.61 1.19 10.43
CA TYR A 591 12.80 1.13 11.29
C TYR A 591 12.87 -0.11 12.17
N TYR A 592 11.76 -0.84 12.37
CA TYR A 592 11.77 -2.15 13.02
C TYR A 592 12.43 -3.22 12.12
N PHE A 593 12.14 -3.18 10.82
CA PHE A 593 12.82 -4.04 9.84
C PHE A 593 14.30 -3.66 9.73
N LEU A 594 14.62 -2.36 9.69
CA LEU A 594 16.01 -1.91 9.63
C LEU A 594 16.81 -2.40 10.82
N SER A 595 16.30 -2.20 12.04
CA SER A 595 16.98 -2.60 13.26
C SER A 595 17.14 -4.11 13.38
N TYR A 596 16.20 -4.90 12.85
CA TYR A 596 16.32 -6.36 12.76
C TYR A 596 17.53 -6.80 11.92
N PHE A 597 17.74 -6.17 10.76
CA PHE A 597 18.91 -6.48 9.92
C PHE A 597 20.21 -5.91 10.51
N HIS A 598 20.15 -4.72 11.11
CA HIS A 598 21.33 -4.11 11.73
C HIS A 598 21.80 -4.89 12.96
N ILE A 599 20.89 -5.40 13.80
CA ILE A 599 21.30 -6.22 14.93
C ILE A 599 21.95 -7.50 14.42
N GLN A 600 21.38 -8.17 13.40
CA GLN A 600 21.97 -9.36 12.78
C GLN A 600 23.40 -9.10 12.28
N ALA A 601 23.65 -7.95 11.67
CA ALA A 601 24.99 -7.56 11.21
C ALA A 601 25.97 -7.25 12.36
N SER A 602 25.46 -6.87 13.54
CA SER A 602 26.26 -6.53 14.73
C SER A 602 26.58 -7.71 15.64
N LEU A 603 25.92 -8.86 15.46
CA LEU A 603 26.16 -10.05 16.27
C LEU A 603 27.58 -10.60 16.04
N GLY A 604 28.21 -11.07 17.12
CA GLY A 604 29.53 -11.68 17.06
C GLY A 604 29.53 -13.03 16.33
N PRO A 605 30.72 -13.51 15.89
CA PRO A 605 30.83 -14.80 15.20
C PRO A 605 30.24 -15.94 16.04
N GLY A 606 29.33 -16.71 15.45
CA GLY A 606 28.68 -17.88 16.07
C GLY A 606 27.28 -17.64 16.66
N LEU A 607 26.81 -16.39 16.72
CA LEU A 607 25.43 -16.05 17.10
C LEU A 607 24.60 -15.72 15.85
N ASP A 608 23.52 -16.48 15.66
CA ASP A 608 22.57 -16.28 14.56
C ASP A 608 21.35 -15.51 15.08
N VAL A 609 20.78 -14.64 14.24
CA VAL A 609 19.57 -13.88 14.57
C VAL A 609 18.39 -14.81 14.88
N ASP A 610 18.34 -15.96 14.19
CA ASP A 610 17.29 -16.97 14.39
C ASP A 610 17.40 -17.70 15.75
N LYS A 611 18.50 -17.49 16.49
CA LYS A 611 18.76 -18.07 17.82
C LYS A 611 18.63 -17.08 18.96
N ILE A 612 18.24 -15.83 18.68
CA ILE A 612 18.06 -14.80 19.68
C ILE A 612 16.62 -14.28 19.66
N ASP A 613 16.17 -13.80 20.82
CA ASP A 613 14.87 -13.17 20.95
C ASP A 613 15.03 -11.65 20.93
N ILE A 614 14.68 -11.00 19.82
CA ILE A 614 14.73 -9.54 19.73
C ILE A 614 13.51 -8.96 20.45
N GLN A 615 13.74 -8.20 21.51
CA GLN A 615 12.70 -7.51 22.28
C GLN A 615 12.81 -6.00 22.08
N TYR A 616 11.78 -5.39 21.50
CA TYR A 616 11.73 -3.93 21.37
C TYR A 616 11.13 -3.28 22.61
N VAL A 617 11.79 -2.25 23.11
CA VAL A 617 11.34 -1.45 24.26
C VAL A 617 11.08 -0.02 23.81
N VAL A 618 9.82 0.43 23.96
CA VAL A 618 9.34 1.65 23.32
C VAL A 618 8.80 2.62 24.37
N PRO A 619 9.45 3.79 24.56
CA PRO A 619 8.87 4.92 25.29
C PRO A 619 7.56 5.34 24.64
N THR A 620 6.43 5.12 25.32
CA THR A 620 5.11 5.14 24.70
C THR A 620 4.18 6.17 25.36
N GLY A 621 3.72 7.13 24.55
CA GLY A 621 2.55 7.96 24.83
C GLY A 621 1.34 7.47 24.04
N ASN A 622 1.10 8.06 22.86
CA ASN A 622 -0.07 7.81 21.99
C ASN A 622 -0.09 6.46 21.22
N PHE A 623 0.72 5.48 21.63
CA PHE A 623 0.78 4.11 21.09
C PHE A 623 1.19 3.93 19.62
N GLY A 624 1.36 5.00 18.83
CA GLY A 624 1.60 4.87 17.39
C GLY A 624 2.93 4.19 17.03
N ASP A 625 3.99 4.49 17.78
CA ASP A 625 5.33 3.92 17.58
C ASP A 625 5.34 2.41 17.82
N ILE A 626 4.96 1.98 19.03
CA ILE A 626 4.91 0.55 19.37
C ILE A 626 3.86 -0.23 18.55
N LEU A 627 2.79 0.44 18.10
CA LEU A 627 1.83 -0.16 17.17
C LEU A 627 2.45 -0.44 15.80
N ALA A 628 3.37 0.40 15.32
CA ALA A 628 4.10 0.12 14.09
C ALA A 628 4.97 -1.14 14.21
N GLY A 629 5.56 -1.37 15.40
CA GLY A 629 6.24 -2.61 15.75
C GLY A 629 5.30 -3.82 15.80
N TYR A 630 4.08 -3.63 16.29
CA TYR A 630 3.04 -4.65 16.22
C TYR A 630 2.65 -5.01 14.79
N TYR A 631 2.49 -4.02 13.89
CA TYR A 631 2.28 -4.30 12.48
C TYR A 631 3.46 -5.09 11.87
N ALA A 632 4.71 -4.69 12.14
CA ALA A 632 5.87 -5.46 11.69
C ALA A 632 5.84 -6.92 12.17
N LYS A 633 5.51 -7.14 13.46
CA LYS A 633 5.36 -8.48 14.04
C LYS A 633 4.25 -9.28 13.34
N ARG A 634 3.09 -8.66 13.11
CA ARG A 634 1.93 -9.28 12.45
C ARG A 634 2.18 -9.58 10.97
N MET A 635 3.05 -8.84 10.30
CA MET A 635 3.51 -9.16 8.94
C MET A 635 4.41 -10.40 8.90
N GLY A 636 5.08 -10.72 10.02
CA GLY A 636 5.95 -11.89 10.17
C GLY A 636 7.38 -11.59 10.63
N LEU A 637 7.70 -10.35 11.02
CA LEU A 637 9.02 -10.00 11.53
C LEU A 637 9.28 -10.71 12.87
N PRO A 638 10.33 -11.55 13.00
CA PRO A 638 10.60 -12.28 14.24
C PRO A 638 10.97 -11.33 15.37
N MET A 639 10.18 -11.34 16.44
CA MET A 639 10.46 -10.62 17.67
C MET A 639 9.71 -11.20 18.86
N ALA A 640 10.24 -10.96 20.05
CA ALA A 640 9.63 -11.29 21.34
C ALA A 640 8.43 -10.38 21.65
N LYS A 641 8.04 -10.30 22.92
CA LYS A 641 7.02 -9.33 23.37
C LYS A 641 7.51 -7.90 23.20
N LEU A 642 6.63 -7.02 22.76
CA LEU A 642 6.84 -5.57 22.70
C LEU A 642 6.68 -4.98 24.10
N VAL A 643 7.64 -4.18 24.57
CA VAL A 643 7.60 -3.56 25.90
C VAL A 643 7.14 -2.12 25.80
N VAL A 644 5.97 -1.83 26.38
CA VAL A 644 5.41 -0.48 26.54
C VAL A 644 6.04 0.17 27.77
N ALA A 645 6.87 1.19 27.58
CA ALA A 645 7.43 1.96 28.69
C ALA A 645 6.65 3.27 28.85
N THR A 646 5.96 3.46 29.97
CA THR A 646 5.25 4.72 30.29
C THR A 646 5.96 5.47 31.40
N ASN A 647 5.75 6.79 31.46
CA ASN A 647 6.10 7.60 32.63
C ASN A 647 4.98 7.53 33.68
N ALA A 648 4.87 8.50 34.58
CA ALA A 648 3.83 8.55 35.61
C ALA A 648 2.38 8.60 35.05
N ASN A 649 2.19 8.93 33.78
CA ASN A 649 0.92 8.84 33.06
C ASN A 649 0.75 7.42 32.50
N ASP A 650 0.35 6.50 33.37
CA ASP A 650 0.49 5.06 33.20
C ASP A 650 -0.79 4.31 32.80
N ILE A 651 -1.72 4.97 32.09
CA ILE A 651 -2.98 4.34 31.65
C ILE A 651 -2.76 3.02 30.89
N LEU A 652 -1.71 2.95 30.07
CA LEU A 652 -1.34 1.73 29.34
C LEU A 652 -0.80 0.66 30.29
N ALA A 653 0.12 1.00 31.20
CA ALA A 653 0.65 0.03 32.16
C ALA A 653 -0.45 -0.53 33.07
N ARG A 654 -1.40 0.32 33.53
CA ARG A 654 -2.59 -0.12 34.28
C ARG A 654 -3.47 -1.07 33.47
N PHE A 655 -3.66 -0.82 32.16
CA PHE A 655 -4.40 -1.73 31.28
C PHE A 655 -3.78 -3.12 31.24
N TRP A 656 -2.47 -3.26 30.97
CA TRP A 656 -1.83 -4.59 30.93
C TRP A 656 -1.84 -5.31 32.28
N ASN A 657 -1.80 -4.55 33.39
CA ASN A 657 -1.83 -5.12 34.73
C ASN A 657 -3.24 -5.57 35.16
N THR A 658 -4.29 -4.84 34.79
CA THR A 658 -5.63 -4.99 35.38
C THR A 658 -6.76 -5.28 34.39
N GLY A 659 -6.55 -5.08 33.10
CA GLY A 659 -7.60 -5.09 32.07
C GLY A 659 -8.48 -3.84 32.06
N ARG A 660 -8.21 -2.86 32.93
CA ARG A 660 -8.95 -1.60 32.98
C ARG A 660 -8.18 -0.52 32.23
N TYR A 661 -8.83 0.07 31.22
CA TYR A 661 -8.38 1.28 30.56
C TYR A 661 -9.17 2.45 31.16
N GLU A 662 -8.53 3.27 31.99
CA GLU A 662 -9.20 4.30 32.80
C GLU A 662 -8.37 5.58 32.89
N THR A 663 -9.02 6.73 32.73
CA THR A 663 -8.38 8.06 32.72
C THR A 663 -7.92 8.52 34.11
N VAL A 664 -8.54 7.99 35.16
CA VAL A 664 -8.18 8.23 36.57
C VAL A 664 -7.87 6.90 37.23
N ASP A 665 -6.84 6.86 38.07
CA ASP A 665 -6.53 5.67 38.86
C ASP A 665 -7.60 5.46 39.94
N SER A 666 -8.36 4.36 39.83
CA SER A 666 -9.42 4.00 40.78
C SER A 666 -8.90 3.23 42.00
N ALA A 667 -7.60 2.93 42.09
CA ALA A 667 -7.02 2.23 43.23
C ALA A 667 -6.91 3.15 44.46
N PRO A 668 -7.24 2.69 45.68
CA PRO A 668 -6.96 3.46 46.89
C PRO A 668 -5.45 3.65 47.05
N GLU A 669 -4.99 4.89 47.20
CA GLU A 669 -3.59 5.21 47.53
C GLU A 669 -3.17 4.44 48.79
N GLN A 670 -2.38 3.37 48.63
CA GLN A 670 -1.71 2.75 49.76
C GLN A 670 -0.40 3.50 50.04
N ASN A 671 -0.39 4.18 51.19
CA ASN A 671 0.77 4.69 51.93
C ASN A 671 1.60 5.82 51.29
N VAL A 672 1.11 7.06 51.41
CA VAL A 672 1.97 8.21 51.70
C VAL A 672 1.41 8.95 52.90
N SER A 673 1.98 8.72 54.08
CA SER A 673 1.57 9.29 55.36
C SER A 673 2.12 10.70 55.58
N ASP A 674 2.02 11.60 54.59
CA ASP A 674 2.48 12.98 54.71
C ASP A 674 1.34 13.97 54.46
N GLY A 675 0.31 13.93 55.32
CA GLY A 675 -0.48 15.07 55.81
C GLY A 675 -1.06 16.13 54.83
N LYS A 676 -0.90 15.99 53.52
CA LYS A 676 -1.46 16.84 52.49
C LYS A 676 -2.52 16.02 51.79
N GLN A 677 -3.77 16.24 52.16
CA GLN A 677 -4.91 15.82 51.35
C GLN A 677 -4.78 16.47 49.97
N GLY A 678 -4.13 15.77 49.04
CA GLY A 678 -4.16 16.11 47.64
C GLY A 678 -5.54 15.76 47.12
N THR A 679 -6.32 16.78 46.77
CA THR A 679 -7.48 16.59 45.90
C THR A 679 -6.99 15.86 44.65
N ALA A 680 -7.45 14.62 44.42
CA ALA A 680 -7.13 13.85 43.23
C ALA A 680 -7.64 14.60 41.99
N SER A 681 -6.78 15.44 41.40
CA SER A 681 -7.10 16.20 40.20
C SER A 681 -7.06 15.25 39.00
N SER A 682 -8.16 15.18 38.27
CA SER A 682 -8.39 14.37 37.06
C SER A 682 -7.57 14.86 35.83
N GLY A 683 -6.27 15.09 36.00
CA GLY A 683 -5.41 15.73 35.01
C GLY A 683 -4.16 14.93 34.63
N VAL A 684 -3.56 15.28 33.50
CA VAL A 684 -2.23 14.83 33.08
C VAL A 684 -1.22 15.24 34.15
N LYS A 685 -0.36 14.31 34.59
CA LYS A 685 0.76 14.62 35.47
C LYS A 685 1.91 15.15 34.61
N GLU A 686 2.42 16.33 34.92
CA GLU A 686 3.65 16.82 34.28
C GLU A 686 4.83 15.95 34.73
N THR A 687 5.65 15.51 33.77
CA THR A 687 6.85 14.70 34.03
C THR A 687 8.07 15.25 33.30
N LEU A 688 9.24 14.65 33.53
CA LEU A 688 10.45 14.97 32.76
C LEU A 688 10.40 14.49 31.30
N SER A 689 9.39 13.69 30.93
CA SER A 689 9.19 13.13 29.59
C SER A 689 7.87 13.61 28.96
N PRO A 690 7.72 14.94 28.73
CA PRO A 690 6.43 15.56 28.44
C PRO A 690 5.77 15.11 27.12
N ALA A 691 6.51 14.50 26.19
CA ALA A 691 5.92 13.97 24.97
C ALA A 691 5.13 12.66 25.19
N MET A 692 5.24 12.07 26.38
CA MET A 692 4.51 10.88 26.83
C MET A 692 3.39 11.20 27.83
N ASP A 693 3.25 12.46 28.24
CA ASP A 693 2.25 12.91 29.20
C ASP A 693 0.84 12.92 28.55
N ILE A 694 0.13 11.80 28.67
CA ILE A 694 -1.17 11.57 28.00
C ILE A 694 -2.26 11.12 28.98
N VAL A 695 -3.51 11.55 28.74
CA VAL A 695 -4.70 11.02 29.45
C VAL A 695 -5.23 9.76 28.79
N VAL A 696 -5.26 9.76 27.45
CA VAL A 696 -5.79 8.67 26.61
C VAL A 696 -4.81 8.48 25.47
N SER A 697 -4.48 7.23 25.18
CA SER A 697 -3.57 6.88 24.11
C SER A 697 -4.31 6.69 22.79
N SER A 698 -4.12 7.61 21.83
CA SER A 698 -4.97 7.69 20.65
C SER A 698 -4.95 6.44 19.76
N ASN A 699 -3.77 5.85 19.51
CA ASN A 699 -3.65 4.68 18.63
C ASN A 699 -3.93 3.35 19.32
N PHE A 700 -4.15 3.34 20.64
CA PHE A 700 -4.49 2.13 21.37
C PHE A 700 -5.81 1.53 20.89
N GLU A 701 -6.73 2.37 20.38
CA GLU A 701 -7.97 1.94 19.72
C GLU A 701 -7.71 0.93 18.56
N ARG A 702 -6.63 1.11 17.78
CA ARG A 702 -6.31 0.16 16.69
C ARG A 702 -5.93 -1.22 17.23
N LEU A 703 -5.18 -1.28 18.33
CA LEU A 703 -4.85 -2.56 18.96
C LEU A 703 -6.11 -3.20 19.56
N LEU A 704 -6.95 -2.43 20.24
CA LEU A 704 -8.21 -2.93 20.79
C LEU A 704 -9.11 -3.54 19.71
N TRP A 705 -9.11 -3.00 18.50
CA TRP A 705 -9.82 -3.61 17.36
C TRP A 705 -9.32 -5.03 17.05
N TYR A 706 -8.01 -5.21 16.89
CA TYR A 706 -7.43 -6.54 16.60
C TYR A 706 -7.67 -7.53 17.75
N LEU A 707 -7.59 -7.05 18.99
CA LEU A 707 -7.89 -7.88 20.16
C LEU A 707 -9.37 -8.28 20.22
N ALA A 708 -10.30 -7.39 19.87
CA ALA A 708 -11.71 -7.72 19.74
C ALA A 708 -11.95 -8.73 18.61
N TYR A 709 -11.31 -8.53 17.46
CA TYR A 709 -11.40 -9.42 16.29
C TYR A 709 -10.93 -10.85 16.60
N GLU A 710 -9.80 -11.00 17.28
CA GLU A 710 -9.26 -12.32 17.69
C GLU A 710 -10.13 -13.05 18.72
N ASN A 711 -11.02 -12.33 19.40
CA ASN A 711 -11.87 -12.86 20.47
C ASN A 711 -13.36 -12.88 20.08
N VAL A 712 -13.69 -12.77 18.79
CA VAL A 712 -15.05 -12.99 18.31
C VAL A 712 -15.39 -14.48 18.44
N GLY A 713 -16.50 -14.79 19.11
CA GLY A 713 -16.93 -16.18 19.33
C GLY A 713 -17.41 -16.89 18.05
N ASP A 714 -17.31 -18.23 18.05
CA ASP A 714 -17.78 -19.08 16.96
C ASP A 714 -19.28 -18.88 16.70
N GLY A 715 -19.65 -18.57 15.45
CA GLY A 715 -21.05 -18.41 15.02
C GLY A 715 -21.48 -17.00 14.60
N GLN A 716 -20.60 -16.00 14.67
CA GLN A 716 -20.85 -14.68 14.07
C GLN A 716 -20.68 -14.72 12.55
N SER A 717 -21.59 -14.09 11.81
CA SER A 717 -21.59 -14.08 10.34
C SER A 717 -20.46 -13.24 9.74
N ASP A 718 -20.06 -12.16 10.41
CA ASP A 718 -18.92 -11.31 10.04
C ASP A 718 -18.11 -10.91 11.29
N PRO A 719 -16.92 -11.52 11.51
CA PRO A 719 -16.04 -11.17 12.61
C PRO A 719 -15.56 -9.71 12.60
N THR A 720 -15.45 -9.09 11.42
CA THR A 720 -15.04 -7.68 11.27
C THR A 720 -16.11 -6.77 11.85
N GLU A 721 -17.37 -7.00 11.49
CA GLU A 721 -18.51 -6.23 11.99
C GLU A 721 -18.66 -6.38 13.50
N ALA A 722 -18.54 -7.60 14.01
CA ALA A 722 -18.61 -7.88 15.45
C ALA A 722 -17.48 -7.17 16.24
N ALA A 723 -16.26 -7.17 15.72
CA ALA A 723 -15.13 -6.45 16.32
C ALA A 723 -15.35 -4.94 16.32
N CYS A 724 -15.85 -4.39 15.21
CA CYS A 724 -16.20 -2.97 15.10
C CYS A 724 -17.27 -2.55 16.13
N ALA A 725 -18.32 -3.35 16.28
CA ALA A 725 -19.40 -3.10 17.23
C ALA A 725 -18.89 -3.15 18.68
N THR A 726 -18.08 -4.16 19.01
CA THR A 726 -17.47 -4.32 20.35
C THR A 726 -16.58 -3.12 20.69
N LEU A 727 -15.73 -2.69 19.76
CA LEU A 727 -14.86 -1.54 19.97
C LEU A 727 -15.66 -0.23 20.09
N ALA A 728 -16.69 -0.04 19.27
CA ALA A 728 -17.56 1.13 19.36
C ALA A 728 -18.23 1.23 20.75
N GLU A 729 -18.66 0.10 21.33
CA GLU A 729 -19.18 0.04 22.70
C GLU A 729 -18.11 0.46 23.73
N TRP A 730 -16.90 -0.11 23.64
CA TRP A 730 -15.80 0.26 24.55
C TRP A 730 -15.44 1.74 24.48
N MET A 731 -15.36 2.29 23.27
CA MET A 731 -15.07 3.71 23.06
C MET A 731 -16.23 4.59 23.55
N SER A 732 -17.48 4.14 23.46
CA SER A 732 -18.62 4.84 24.05
C SER A 732 -18.54 4.89 25.57
N LYS A 733 -18.22 3.76 26.23
CA LYS A 733 -18.02 3.70 27.70
C LYS A 733 -16.85 4.56 28.16
N MET A 734 -15.74 4.54 27.42
CA MET A 734 -14.62 5.46 27.68
C MET A 734 -15.03 6.92 27.62
N LYS A 735 -15.89 7.28 26.66
CA LYS A 735 -16.38 8.66 26.51
C LYS A 735 -17.35 9.06 27.62
N SER A 736 -18.24 8.18 28.06
CA SER A 736 -19.24 8.48 29.09
C SER A 736 -18.68 8.40 30.51
N ASP A 737 -17.91 7.35 30.80
CA ASP A 737 -17.53 6.98 32.17
C ASP A 737 -16.05 7.26 32.46
N GLY A 738 -15.25 7.60 31.43
CA GLY A 738 -13.81 7.78 31.54
C GLY A 738 -13.04 6.46 31.76
N ARG A 739 -13.72 5.31 31.66
CA ARG A 739 -13.16 3.98 31.89
C ARG A 739 -13.87 2.88 31.08
N VAL A 740 -13.12 1.83 30.76
CA VAL A 740 -13.65 0.57 30.23
C VAL A 740 -12.86 -0.60 30.82
N ALA A 741 -13.59 -1.62 31.27
CA ALA A 741 -13.00 -2.89 31.67
C ALA A 741 -13.11 -3.88 30.50
N ILE A 742 -11.98 -4.40 30.07
CA ILE A 742 -11.88 -5.31 28.94
C ILE A 742 -11.96 -6.76 29.44
N PRO A 743 -12.64 -7.69 28.72
CA PRO A 743 -12.74 -9.09 29.14
C PRO A 743 -11.37 -9.76 29.34
N VAL A 744 -11.29 -10.70 30.29
CA VAL A 744 -10.04 -11.39 30.63
C VAL A 744 -9.40 -12.09 29.42
N ALA A 745 -10.20 -12.74 28.57
CA ALA A 745 -9.69 -13.40 27.35
C ALA A 745 -8.99 -12.42 26.38
N VAL A 746 -9.54 -11.21 26.25
CA VAL A 746 -8.98 -10.13 25.42
C VAL A 746 -7.69 -9.59 26.06
N LEU A 747 -7.66 -9.45 27.39
CA LEU A 747 -6.45 -9.06 28.12
C LEU A 747 -5.32 -10.10 27.98
N GLU A 748 -5.63 -11.39 28.07
CA GLU A 748 -4.64 -12.46 27.87
C GLU A 748 -4.09 -12.46 26.42
N SER A 749 -4.95 -12.18 25.44
CA SER A 749 -4.52 -11.95 24.06
C SER A 749 -3.56 -10.77 23.94
N ALA A 750 -3.81 -9.67 24.68
CA ALA A 750 -2.89 -8.53 24.73
C ALA A 750 -1.55 -8.86 25.41
N ARG A 751 -1.57 -9.68 26.47
CA ARG A 751 -0.37 -10.10 27.23
C ARG A 751 0.50 -11.10 26.46
N ARG A 752 -0.04 -11.75 25.43
CA ARG A 752 0.73 -12.61 24.52
C ARG A 752 1.80 -11.81 23.78
N ASP A 753 1.45 -10.62 23.28
CA ASP A 753 2.31 -9.84 22.40
C ASP A 753 3.01 -8.67 23.08
N PHE A 754 2.53 -8.23 24.25
CA PHE A 754 3.03 -7.05 24.93
C PHE A 754 3.29 -7.27 26.41
N SER A 755 4.20 -6.47 26.96
CA SER A 755 4.32 -6.18 28.39
C SER A 755 4.38 -4.66 28.60
N ALA A 756 4.17 -4.19 29.82
CA ALA A 756 4.18 -2.77 30.11
C ALA A 756 4.81 -2.48 31.48
N GLU A 757 5.57 -1.39 31.57
CA GLU A 757 6.17 -0.91 32.82
C GLU A 757 5.99 0.60 32.95
N ARG A 758 5.80 1.04 34.20
CA ARG A 758 5.76 2.46 34.58
C ARG A 758 7.07 2.88 35.21
N ILE A 759 7.58 4.03 34.78
CA ILE A 759 8.83 4.62 35.28
C ILE A 759 8.56 6.00 35.89
N SER A 760 9.15 6.28 37.05
CA SER A 760 9.07 7.59 37.72
C SER A 760 10.15 8.56 37.23
N ASP A 761 10.02 9.84 37.56
CA ASP A 761 11.03 10.85 37.23
C ASP A 761 12.36 10.60 37.96
N GLU A 762 12.32 10.07 39.19
CA GLU A 762 13.53 9.69 39.93
C GLU A 762 14.28 8.55 39.23
N GLN A 763 13.55 7.53 38.77
CA GLN A 763 14.12 6.44 37.99
C GLN A 763 14.65 6.92 36.64
N THR A 764 13.97 7.89 36.02
CA THR A 764 14.40 8.54 34.77
C THR A 764 15.73 9.24 34.95
N LEU A 765 15.86 10.12 35.96
CA LEU A 765 17.10 10.84 36.27
C LEU A 765 18.25 9.87 36.61
N ALA A 766 17.99 8.85 37.43
CA ALA A 766 18.99 7.84 37.79
C ALA A 766 19.47 7.04 36.57
N THR A 767 18.57 6.80 35.61
CA THR A 767 18.92 6.10 34.36
C THR A 767 19.79 6.97 33.46
N ILE A 768 19.49 8.28 33.34
CA ILE A 768 20.37 9.22 32.63
C ILE A 768 21.78 9.21 33.23
N GLN A 769 21.89 9.30 34.56
CA GLN A 769 23.17 9.23 35.28
C GLN A 769 23.92 7.92 34.99
N THR A 770 23.24 6.78 35.16
CA THR A 770 23.84 5.45 34.98
C THR A 770 24.46 5.27 33.58
N HIS A 771 23.77 5.76 32.53
CA HIS A 771 24.27 5.64 31.16
C HIS A 771 25.36 6.65 30.82
N PHE A 772 25.35 7.83 31.45
CA PHE A 772 26.47 8.77 31.33
C PHE A 772 27.75 8.25 32.00
N GLU A 773 27.63 7.58 33.14
CA GLU A 773 28.76 6.99 33.87
C GLU A 773 29.29 5.68 33.25
N ALA A 774 28.52 5.06 32.36
CA ALA A 774 28.91 3.82 31.70
C ALA A 774 30.15 4.00 30.80
N THR A 775 30.79 2.89 30.44
CA THR A 775 31.89 2.86 29.46
C THR A 775 31.51 1.95 28.29
N PRO A 776 31.33 2.48 27.07
CA PRO A 776 31.41 3.90 26.70
C PRO A 776 30.24 4.72 27.29
N SER A 777 30.50 6.00 27.56
CA SER A 777 29.48 6.94 28.05
C SER A 777 28.44 7.21 26.96
N TYR A 778 27.16 7.29 27.35
CA TYR A 778 26.07 7.64 26.45
C TYR A 778 25.03 8.53 27.14
N VAL A 779 24.92 9.78 26.70
CA VAL A 779 23.91 10.71 27.22
C VAL A 779 22.57 10.40 26.55
N VAL A 780 21.54 10.19 27.37
CA VAL A 780 20.19 9.89 26.90
C VAL A 780 19.22 11.00 27.31
N ASP A 781 18.23 11.23 26.46
CA ASP A 781 17.10 12.10 26.78
C ASP A 781 16.14 11.39 27.78
N PRO A 782 15.28 12.12 28.50
CA PRO A 782 14.38 11.53 29.50
C PRO A 782 13.42 10.48 28.93
N HIS A 783 12.97 10.58 27.69
CA HIS A 783 12.08 9.58 27.07
C HIS A 783 12.84 8.27 26.82
N THR A 784 14.05 8.36 26.25
CA THR A 784 14.91 7.17 26.07
C THR A 784 15.27 6.54 27.41
N ALA A 785 15.50 7.34 28.44
CA ALA A 785 15.77 6.86 29.80
C ALA A 785 14.57 6.07 30.39
N VAL A 786 13.33 6.50 30.16
CA VAL A 786 12.14 5.71 30.52
C VAL A 786 12.15 4.34 29.84
N GLY A 787 12.48 4.27 28.55
CA GLY A 787 12.62 3.00 27.82
C GLY A 787 13.71 2.10 28.41
N LEU A 788 14.89 2.64 28.68
CA LEU A 788 16.02 1.90 29.25
C LEU A 788 15.72 1.36 30.65
N ALA A 789 15.06 2.16 31.49
CA ALA A 789 14.64 1.75 32.83
C ALA A 789 13.61 0.61 32.78
N ALA A 790 12.59 0.73 31.93
CA ALA A 790 11.60 -0.32 31.70
C ALA A 790 12.23 -1.61 31.18
N GLY A 791 13.14 -1.50 30.20
CA GLY A 791 13.87 -2.64 29.65
C GLY A 791 14.66 -3.38 30.73
N LYS A 792 15.35 -2.66 31.61
CA LYS A 792 16.07 -3.23 32.77
C LYS A 792 15.12 -3.96 33.73
N ILE A 793 13.95 -3.39 34.03
CA ILE A 793 12.95 -4.03 34.89
C ILE A 793 12.43 -5.32 34.25
N VAL A 794 12.04 -5.29 32.98
CA VAL A 794 11.54 -6.47 32.27
C VAL A 794 12.59 -7.57 32.19
N ALA A 795 13.83 -7.23 31.86
CA ALA A 795 14.94 -8.18 31.83
C ALA A 795 15.19 -8.84 33.20
N SER A 796 14.98 -8.10 34.30
CA SER A 796 15.10 -8.66 35.65
C SER A 796 13.96 -9.61 36.04
N LYS A 797 12.74 -9.38 35.51
CA LYS A 797 11.56 -10.22 35.76
C LYS A 797 11.55 -11.49 34.90
N GLN A 798 12.14 -11.44 33.71
CA GLN A 798 12.22 -12.55 32.76
C GLN A 798 13.66 -12.73 32.27
N PRO A 799 14.58 -13.19 33.14
CA PRO A 799 15.96 -13.38 32.76
C PRO A 799 16.07 -14.49 31.72
N SER A 800 16.36 -14.11 30.47
CA SER A 800 16.68 -15.03 29.39
C SER A 800 18.05 -14.69 28.82
N SER A 801 18.88 -15.71 28.63
CA SER A 801 20.20 -15.55 28.01
C SER A 801 20.13 -15.31 26.50
N SER A 802 19.00 -15.63 25.86
CA SER A 802 18.76 -15.44 24.41
C SER A 802 18.18 -14.07 24.06
N THR A 803 17.69 -13.28 25.02
CA THR A 803 17.00 -12.02 24.72
C THR A 803 17.96 -10.86 24.50
N TYR A 804 17.75 -10.16 23.39
CA TYR A 804 18.45 -8.92 23.03
C TYR A 804 17.43 -7.79 22.97
N GLN A 805 17.68 -6.71 23.72
CA GLN A 805 16.76 -5.58 23.77
C GLN A 805 17.20 -4.46 22.82
N ILE A 806 16.25 -3.94 22.04
CA ILE A 806 16.41 -2.74 21.22
C ILE A 806 15.51 -1.65 21.80
N MET A 807 16.11 -0.62 22.38
CA MET A 807 15.42 0.54 22.95
C MET A 807 15.28 1.62 21.88
N LEU A 808 14.06 2.10 21.66
CA LEU A 808 13.84 3.20 20.73
C LEU A 808 14.22 4.52 21.41
N SER A 809 15.23 5.21 20.88
CA SER A 809 15.60 6.55 21.34
C SER A 809 14.87 7.60 20.52
N THR A 810 13.88 8.21 21.17
CA THR A 810 12.82 8.97 20.49
C THR A 810 13.16 10.45 20.32
N ALA A 811 14.14 10.97 21.04
CA ALA A 811 14.59 12.35 20.92
C ALA A 811 16.08 12.49 21.22
N HIS A 812 16.70 13.52 20.64
CA HIS A 812 18.07 13.88 20.99
C HIS A 812 18.09 14.52 22.39
N PRO A 813 19.09 14.25 23.26
CA PRO A 813 19.16 14.80 24.62
C PRO A 813 19.10 16.33 24.67
N ALA A 814 19.66 16.99 23.64
CA ALA A 814 19.65 18.45 23.53
C ALA A 814 18.25 19.10 23.50
N LYS A 815 17.21 18.36 23.13
CA LYS A 815 15.83 18.87 23.14
C LYS A 815 15.28 19.07 24.55
N PHE A 816 15.84 18.36 25.53
CA PHE A 816 15.39 18.33 26.92
C PHE A 816 16.53 18.73 27.85
N SER A 817 17.13 19.88 27.56
CA SER A 817 18.32 20.39 28.25
C SER A 817 18.14 20.49 29.76
N GLU A 818 16.94 20.87 30.23
CA GLU A 818 16.63 20.99 31.65
C GLU A 818 16.73 19.65 32.38
N ALA A 819 16.11 18.58 31.85
CA ALA A 819 16.14 17.25 32.45
C ALA A 819 17.55 16.65 32.42
N VAL A 820 18.26 16.79 31.30
CA VAL A 820 19.63 16.28 31.16
C VAL A 820 20.59 17.02 32.09
N THR A 821 20.48 18.34 32.18
CA THR A 821 21.30 19.16 33.09
C THR A 821 20.95 18.84 34.55
N LEU A 822 19.68 18.68 34.88
CA LEU A 822 19.25 18.30 36.22
C LEU A 822 19.87 16.96 36.66
N ALA A 823 19.87 15.98 35.75
CA ALA A 823 20.47 14.66 36.01
C ALA A 823 21.99 14.75 36.15
N LEU A 824 22.68 15.53 35.31
CA LEU A 824 24.13 15.44 35.15
C LEU A 824 24.94 16.60 35.76
N ARG A 825 24.30 17.65 36.28
CA ARG A 825 24.98 18.84 36.85
C ARG A 825 25.97 18.56 37.97
N ALA A 826 25.86 17.43 38.67
CA ALA A 826 26.77 17.04 39.74
C ALA A 826 28.09 16.42 39.22
N HIS A 827 28.16 16.04 37.94
CA HIS A 827 29.35 15.46 37.33
C HIS A 827 30.28 16.56 36.82
N SER A 828 31.46 16.68 37.43
CA SER A 828 32.45 17.72 37.09
C SER A 828 32.97 17.66 35.65
N THR A 829 32.85 16.51 34.99
CA THR A 829 33.30 16.29 33.60
C THR A 829 32.23 16.64 32.56
N PHE A 830 30.96 16.75 32.98
CA PHE A 830 29.83 17.04 32.10
C PHE A 830 29.76 18.51 31.74
N ASN A 831 29.64 18.81 30.45
CA ASN A 831 29.37 20.13 29.92
C ASN A 831 28.34 20.01 28.80
N PHE A 832 27.14 20.57 28.98
CA PHE A 832 26.05 20.44 28.02
C PHE A 832 26.40 20.99 26.63
N GLU A 833 27.10 22.12 26.55
CA GLU A 833 27.49 22.73 25.26
C GLU A 833 28.47 21.88 24.48
N LYS A 834 29.41 21.22 25.18
CA LYS A 834 30.45 20.38 24.58
C LYS A 834 29.97 18.95 24.31
N ASP A 835 29.22 18.36 25.23
CA ASP A 835 28.89 16.93 25.24
C ASP A 835 27.52 16.62 24.60
N VAL A 836 26.63 17.62 24.48
CA VAL A 836 25.23 17.41 24.07
C VAL A 836 24.78 18.36 22.97
N LEU A 837 25.14 19.64 23.00
CA LEU A 837 24.58 20.63 22.08
C LEU A 837 25.01 20.36 20.62
N PRO A 838 24.07 20.10 19.69
CA PRO A 838 24.38 19.89 18.29
C PRO A 838 24.80 21.19 17.61
N THR A 839 25.65 21.09 16.59
CA THR A 839 26.11 22.23 15.80
C THR A 839 24.97 23.07 15.21
N GLU A 840 23.85 22.45 14.87
CA GLU A 840 22.67 23.08 14.26
C GLU A 840 21.84 23.89 15.26
N PHE A 841 22.05 23.67 16.56
CA PHE A 841 21.42 24.47 17.62
C PHE A 841 22.24 25.70 17.98
N VAL A 842 23.52 25.75 17.60
CA VAL A 842 24.36 26.95 17.78
C VAL A 842 23.80 28.09 16.93
N GLY A 843 23.50 29.22 17.57
CA GLY A 843 22.91 30.37 16.88
C GLY A 843 21.40 30.24 16.58
N LEU A 844 20.74 29.16 17.02
CA LEU A 844 19.32 28.91 16.71
C LEU A 844 18.40 29.91 17.42
N LEU A 845 18.71 30.30 18.66
CA LEU A 845 17.88 31.19 19.46
C LEU A 845 17.93 32.64 18.95
N GLU A 846 19.02 32.99 18.27
CA GLU A 846 19.33 34.30 17.69
C GLU A 846 18.72 34.52 16.30
N LYS A 847 18.25 33.44 15.65
CA LYS A 847 17.61 33.54 14.33
C LYS A 847 16.32 34.37 14.40
N LYS A 848 16.02 35.06 13.30
CA LYS A 848 14.76 35.79 13.13
C LYS A 848 13.58 34.82 13.32
N ARG A 849 12.66 35.20 14.20
CA ARG A 849 11.43 34.45 14.47
C ARG A 849 10.25 35.05 13.70
N ASN A 850 9.34 34.19 13.23
CA ASN A 850 8.07 34.55 12.61
C ASN A 850 6.93 33.95 13.47
N VAL A 851 6.27 34.80 14.25
CA VAL A 851 5.24 34.40 15.23
C VAL A 851 4.11 35.41 15.21
N ILE A 852 2.88 34.91 15.28
CA ILE A 852 1.65 35.68 15.37
C ILE A 852 1.16 35.58 16.80
N ASP A 853 1.10 36.72 17.50
CA ASP A 853 0.63 36.77 18.87
C ASP A 853 -0.91 36.85 18.93
N VAL A 854 -1.52 35.91 19.67
CA VAL A 854 -2.94 35.92 20.00
C VAL A 854 -3.11 36.27 21.49
N PRO A 855 -3.70 37.43 21.81
CA PRO A 855 -3.62 38.03 23.15
C PRO A 855 -4.42 37.31 24.25
N ARG A 856 -5.31 36.39 23.87
CA ARG A 856 -6.16 35.60 24.78
C ARG A 856 -6.65 34.34 24.06
N PRO A 857 -7.03 33.25 24.76
CA PRO A 857 -7.53 32.03 24.13
C PRO A 857 -8.94 32.25 23.56
N ASP A 858 -9.00 32.75 22.33
CA ASP A 858 -10.21 33.18 21.65
C ASP A 858 -10.18 32.65 20.21
N ILE A 859 -11.13 31.77 19.91
CA ILE A 859 -11.20 31.06 18.63
C ILE A 859 -11.39 32.01 17.45
N ASP A 860 -12.12 33.11 17.63
CA ASP A 860 -12.40 34.04 16.54
C ASP A 860 -11.14 34.79 16.12
N LEU A 861 -10.22 35.05 17.07
CA LEU A 861 -8.90 35.59 16.76
C LEU A 861 -8.06 34.60 15.94
N VAL A 862 -8.15 33.30 16.24
CA VAL A 862 -7.46 32.26 15.47
C VAL A 862 -8.05 32.11 14.07
N LYS A 863 -9.38 32.16 13.92
CA LYS A 863 -10.06 32.16 12.62
C LYS A 863 -9.63 33.35 11.76
N ALA A 864 -9.62 34.55 12.34
CA ALA A 864 -9.19 35.76 11.65
C ALA A 864 -7.74 35.65 11.16
N VAL A 865 -6.85 35.01 11.93
CA VAL A 865 -5.49 34.71 11.48
C VAL A 865 -5.53 33.78 10.26
N ILE A 866 -6.21 32.64 10.34
CA ILE A 866 -6.30 31.67 9.24
C ILE A 866 -6.86 32.31 7.96
N GLU A 867 -7.96 33.05 8.06
CA GLU A 867 -8.62 33.73 6.94
C GLU A 867 -7.69 34.76 6.28
N SER A 868 -6.93 35.52 7.07
CA SER A 868 -6.02 36.54 6.54
C SER A 868 -4.90 36.00 5.63
N PHE A 869 -4.56 34.71 5.76
CA PHE A 869 -3.57 34.03 4.91
C PHE A 869 -4.24 33.19 3.81
N ALA A 870 -5.42 32.62 4.07
CA ALA A 870 -6.19 31.88 3.07
C ALA A 870 -6.58 32.75 1.86
N GLU A 871 -6.84 34.05 2.08
CA GLU A 871 -7.20 35.01 1.02
C GLU A 871 -6.00 35.62 0.29
N LYS A 872 -4.80 35.58 0.89
CA LYS A 872 -3.61 36.31 0.40
C LYS A 872 -2.58 35.46 -0.34
N GLU A 873 -2.69 34.14 -0.37
CA GLU A 873 -1.73 33.30 -1.11
C GLU A 873 -1.80 33.61 -2.62
N PRO A 874 -0.77 34.26 -3.21
CA PRO A 874 -0.71 34.45 -4.64
C PRO A 874 -0.51 33.07 -5.29
N VAL A 875 -1.14 32.85 -6.44
CA VAL A 875 -0.80 31.77 -7.36
C VAL A 875 0.71 31.80 -7.55
N ALA A 876 1.43 30.78 -7.08
CA ALA A 876 2.87 30.69 -7.26
C ALA A 876 3.15 30.78 -8.76
N GLN A 877 3.71 31.90 -9.20
CA GLN A 877 4.20 32.06 -10.56
C GLN A 877 5.29 31.01 -10.75
N THR A 878 5.05 30.11 -11.70
CA THR A 878 6.02 29.19 -12.26
C THR A 878 7.29 29.97 -12.59
N ALA A 879 8.34 29.76 -11.79
CA ALA A 879 9.68 30.15 -12.16
C ALA A 879 10.08 29.30 -13.37
N VAL A 880 9.96 29.89 -14.56
CA VAL A 880 10.64 29.42 -15.76
C VAL A 880 12.13 29.56 -15.49
N VAL A 881 12.76 28.46 -15.10
CA VAL A 881 14.23 28.38 -15.09
C VAL A 881 14.64 28.25 -16.54
N GLY A 882 15.23 29.34 -17.06
CA GLY A 882 15.91 29.33 -18.35
C GLY A 882 17.29 28.69 -18.22
N VAL A 883 17.53 27.78 -19.18
CA VAL A 883 18.77 27.04 -19.54
C VAL A 883 19.10 25.85 -18.65
#